data_AF-A0A439VAR5-F1
#
_entry.id   AF-A0A439VAR5-F1
#
_cell.length_a   1.000
_cell.length_b   1.000
_cell.length_c   1.000
_cell.angle_alpha   90.00
_cell.angle_beta   90.00
_cell.angle_gamma   90.00
#
_symmetry.space_group_name_H-M   'P 1'
#
loop_
_entity.id
_entity.type
_entity.pdbx_description
1 polymer ?
#
loop_
_entity_poly.entity_id
_entity_poly.type
_entity_poly.pdbx_seq_one_letter_code
_entity_poly.pdbx_strand_id
1 'polypeptide(L)'
;MTPPAGADLGETWTAFVAGYSAAIDDWRTNGMGGTPQLEQADLYARLLDQLHISAPGDLNRRDLWEPILRIGTVQIAGSTPAAIVAPWHPMRMAATAVKMRSLCGLIDHLLKAEEVNFGDQRLFFADLRSELAHPYYPEAVPGFTGGEAVLLTETSTLNDYSFMERPVRDPSEASTDVDPAEAAREIRGLIGRYLDLQPHERANLSIMLYNCDAAGLPLATVNALGSVHEDEVHCNVLVRHRDRSKLNKVYTDLLDQSGNDPDAIVVSETSLNFMSKLRIGVMLEGSTGRRAPDERSVDVAFLHDVVSRQAREAWFSVPRNDDTDPSIADHVPPRWSYRRVVGEEQLTATSYLVSPRQPRVGWSYLDALAAVIRKQSHRDNEHYLPARQISLQDHGLEAMFKDVHGLAEWVATYDDLLDKRQLMAQGIKVIRYRRERTHGRNMVVSSTSDLRVLPVLVRRRLDQLSLGLSDDRLSALAERMIADATAISGDVILRAAKRGVSAGELIGLVLSRALVAEELLKRPASWFLLDDYAQWLGQREEGIADILALSVDPGPDGRPRLRAVVTEAKYVEASGLAEAKRHSSQQLRQTMRRIEDALFGDPGRLDRDLWLSRLADILLDEPSALTASFSLEEVRNGIRNGTVEIDLKGYSHIFVSGPADGGGSLGDQDEVTEVRGLQEIYTREGLRQLIKAYEASEPLMPIRSALGDRRLWETSEFRAPA
;
A
#
# COMPACT_ATOMS: atom_id res chain seq x y z
N MET A 1 29.20 51.65 6.94
CA MET A 1 28.13 51.50 7.95
C MET A 1 27.54 50.13 7.74
N THR A 2 27.59 49.27 8.76
CA THR A 2 26.92 47.96 8.72
C THR A 2 25.42 48.22 8.65
N PRO A 3 24.65 47.54 7.77
CA PRO A 3 23.20 47.68 7.74
C PRO A 3 22.60 47.38 9.13
N PRO A 4 21.47 48.01 9.50
CA PRO A 4 20.81 47.71 10.77
C PRO A 4 20.45 46.22 10.83
N ALA A 5 20.55 45.63 12.03
CA ALA A 5 20.21 44.22 12.23
C ALA A 5 18.78 43.95 11.73
N GLY A 6 18.63 42.97 10.82
CA GLY A 6 17.36 42.62 10.21
C GLY A 6 16.96 43.42 8.95
N ALA A 7 17.83 44.28 8.41
CA ALA A 7 17.58 44.96 7.13
C ALA A 7 17.26 43.96 6.00
N ASP A 8 18.05 42.89 5.91
CA ASP A 8 17.88 41.82 4.91
C ASP A 8 16.50 41.13 5.05
N LEU A 9 15.98 40.98 6.27
CA LEU A 9 14.64 40.43 6.51
C LEU A 9 13.53 41.39 6.07
N GLY A 10 13.73 42.70 6.24
CA GLY A 10 12.80 43.71 5.74
C GLY A 10 12.75 43.75 4.22
N GLU A 11 13.90 43.57 3.56
CA GLU A 11 14.00 43.50 2.10
C GLU A 11 13.31 42.24 1.56
N THR A 12 13.56 41.07 2.14
CA THR A 12 12.90 39.82 1.72
C THR A 12 11.39 39.85 1.96
N TRP A 13 10.94 40.42 3.08
CA TRP A 13 9.52 40.66 3.34
C TRP A 13 8.87 41.54 2.28
N THR A 14 9.52 42.67 1.94
CA THR A 14 8.99 43.61 0.93
C THR A 14 8.91 42.95 -0.44
N ALA A 15 9.94 42.18 -0.83
CA ALA A 15 9.94 41.42 -2.08
C ALA A 15 8.82 40.38 -2.11
N PHE A 16 8.64 39.61 -1.04
CA PHE A 16 7.55 38.63 -0.93
C PHE A 16 6.17 39.31 -1.01
N VAL A 17 5.94 40.41 -0.30
CA VAL A 17 4.66 41.14 -0.36
C VAL A 17 4.35 41.61 -1.78
N ALA A 18 5.34 42.17 -2.49
CA ALA A 18 5.18 42.61 -3.87
C ALA A 18 4.84 41.43 -4.80
N GLY A 19 5.59 40.32 -4.70
CA GLY A 19 5.36 39.13 -5.52
C GLY A 19 4.03 38.44 -5.22
N TYR A 20 3.68 38.29 -3.95
CA TYR A 20 2.40 37.70 -3.53
C TYR A 20 1.20 38.56 -3.98
N SER A 21 1.31 39.89 -3.86
CA SER A 21 0.26 40.79 -4.37
C SER A 21 0.07 40.66 -5.89
N ALA A 22 1.19 40.63 -6.64
CA ALA A 22 1.14 40.40 -8.08
C ALA A 22 0.54 39.04 -8.44
N ALA A 23 0.81 37.99 -7.67
CA ALA A 23 0.23 36.67 -7.85
C ALA A 23 -1.29 36.66 -7.60
N ILE A 24 -1.77 37.36 -6.57
CA ILE A 24 -3.21 37.49 -6.29
C ILE A 24 -3.91 38.27 -7.41
N ASP A 25 -3.31 39.38 -7.88
CA ASP A 25 -3.88 40.17 -8.97
C ASP A 25 -3.90 39.41 -10.30
N ASP A 26 -2.84 38.67 -10.60
CA ASP A 26 -2.77 37.77 -11.76
C ASP A 26 -3.83 36.68 -11.66
N TRP A 27 -3.98 36.03 -10.49
CA TRP A 27 -4.99 34.99 -10.31
C TRP A 27 -6.41 35.51 -10.49
N ARG A 28 -6.70 36.73 -10.03
CA ARG A 28 -8.01 37.39 -10.24
C ARG A 28 -8.27 37.77 -11.69
N THR A 29 -7.24 38.14 -12.44
CA THR A 29 -7.36 38.67 -13.80
C THR A 29 -7.33 37.56 -14.85
N ASN A 30 -6.40 36.61 -14.69
CA ASN A 30 -6.05 35.61 -15.70
C ASN A 30 -6.40 34.17 -15.27
N GLY A 31 -6.84 33.96 -14.02
CA GLY A 31 -7.12 32.62 -13.49
C GLY A 31 -5.85 31.91 -13.01
N MET A 32 -5.92 30.59 -12.86
CA MET A 32 -4.86 29.77 -12.28
C MET A 32 -3.80 29.38 -13.33
N GLY A 33 -2.53 29.24 -12.92
CA GLY A 33 -1.43 28.77 -13.78
C GLY A 33 -0.46 29.86 -14.25
N GLY A 34 -0.62 31.10 -13.80
CA GLY A 34 0.28 32.20 -14.13
C GLY A 34 1.68 32.06 -13.49
N THR A 35 2.70 32.63 -14.12
CA THR A 35 4.08 32.61 -13.61
C THR A 35 4.23 33.34 -12.27
N PRO A 36 3.56 34.49 -12.01
CA PRO A 36 3.61 35.14 -10.70
C PRO A 36 3.20 34.22 -9.54
N GLN A 37 2.26 33.30 -9.78
CA GLN A 37 1.75 32.34 -8.77
C GLN A 37 2.84 31.34 -8.33
N LEU A 38 3.79 31.02 -9.20
CA LEU A 38 4.95 30.17 -8.89
C LEU A 38 6.10 30.99 -8.31
N GLU A 39 6.44 32.14 -8.91
CA GLU A 39 7.57 32.98 -8.47
C GLU A 39 7.41 33.47 -7.02
N GLN A 40 6.18 33.76 -6.58
CA GLN A 40 5.94 34.16 -5.18
C GLN A 40 6.29 33.04 -4.18
N ALA A 41 6.25 31.76 -4.58
CA ALA A 41 6.64 30.65 -3.71
C ALA A 41 8.16 30.65 -3.45
N ASP A 42 8.98 31.01 -4.43
CA ASP A 42 10.42 31.16 -4.24
C ASP A 42 10.74 32.35 -3.33
N LEU A 43 9.98 33.44 -3.45
CA LEU A 43 10.11 34.60 -2.55
C LEU A 43 9.67 34.25 -1.12
N TYR A 44 8.63 33.42 -0.98
CA TYR A 44 8.19 32.91 0.31
C TYR A 44 9.25 32.01 0.95
N ALA A 45 9.86 31.10 0.18
CA ALA A 45 10.97 30.26 0.65
C ALA A 45 12.14 31.12 1.16
N ARG A 46 12.55 32.14 0.39
CA ARG A 46 13.63 33.07 0.79
C ARG A 46 13.32 33.83 2.07
N LEU A 47 12.05 34.24 2.26
CA LEU A 47 11.63 34.89 3.50
C LEU A 47 11.76 33.94 4.70
N LEU A 48 11.34 32.68 4.56
CA LEU A 48 11.44 31.66 5.60
C LEU A 48 12.90 31.31 5.93
N ASP A 49 13.75 31.13 4.90
CA ASP A 49 15.18 30.93 5.05
C ASP A 49 15.82 32.11 5.82
N GLN A 50 15.42 33.35 5.48
CA GLN A 50 15.97 34.54 6.13
C GLN A 50 15.52 34.70 7.59
N LEU A 51 14.29 34.29 7.93
CA LEU A 51 13.81 34.24 9.32
C LEU A 51 14.67 33.28 10.15
N HIS A 52 15.01 32.13 9.59
CA HIS A 52 15.87 31.15 10.25
C HIS A 52 17.24 31.74 10.60
N ILE A 53 17.87 32.44 9.66
CA ILE A 53 19.20 33.03 9.82
C ILE A 53 19.18 34.26 10.75
N SER A 54 18.24 35.17 10.53
CA SER A 54 18.25 36.50 11.16
C SER A 54 17.46 36.58 12.46
N ALA A 55 16.49 35.68 12.67
CA ALA A 55 15.52 35.78 13.76
C ALA A 55 15.19 34.43 14.43
N PRO A 56 16.18 33.63 14.91
CA PRO A 56 15.94 32.27 15.42
C PRO A 56 15.36 32.19 16.84
N GLY A 57 15.34 33.29 17.60
CA GLY A 57 14.92 33.29 19.01
C GLY A 57 13.44 32.98 19.25
N ASP A 58 13.09 32.47 20.43
CA ASP A 58 11.73 32.03 20.78
C ASP A 58 10.68 33.13 20.62
N LEU A 59 10.99 34.36 21.03
CA LEU A 59 10.10 35.51 20.84
C LEU A 59 9.86 35.81 19.36
N ASN A 60 10.89 35.65 18.52
CA ASN A 60 10.75 35.85 17.08
C ASN A 60 9.92 34.73 16.43
N ARG A 61 10.03 33.49 16.92
CA ARG A 61 9.17 32.39 16.43
C ARG A 61 7.70 32.72 16.67
N ARG A 62 7.36 33.21 17.87
CA ARG A 62 6.00 33.64 18.21
C ARG A 62 5.55 34.88 17.44
N ASP A 63 6.36 35.93 17.43
CA ASP A 63 5.93 37.26 16.98
C ASP A 63 6.13 37.50 15.47
N LEU A 64 6.98 36.71 14.80
CA LEU A 64 7.28 36.84 13.36
C LEU A 64 6.96 35.55 12.58
N TRP A 65 7.43 34.39 13.02
CA TRP A 65 7.31 33.17 12.21
C TRP A 65 5.87 32.65 12.18
N GLU A 66 5.20 32.59 13.34
CA GLU A 66 3.80 32.16 13.44
C GLU A 66 2.86 33.00 12.55
N PRO A 67 2.89 34.35 12.56
CA PRO A 67 2.11 35.16 11.63
C PRO A 67 2.38 34.85 10.15
N ILE A 68 3.65 34.63 9.77
CA ILE A 68 4.04 34.36 8.38
C ILE A 68 3.54 32.97 7.94
N LEU A 69 3.66 31.95 8.79
CA LEU A 69 3.13 30.61 8.51
C LEU A 69 1.59 30.56 8.44
N ARG A 70 0.91 31.55 9.00
CA ARG A 70 -0.56 31.66 8.99
C ARG A 70 -1.13 32.34 7.75
N ILE A 71 -0.31 32.86 6.84
CA ILE A 71 -0.79 33.50 5.61
C ILE A 71 -1.65 32.50 4.83
N GLY A 72 -2.92 32.85 4.57
CA GLY A 72 -3.86 31.96 3.88
C GLY A 72 -4.42 30.80 4.73
N THR A 73 -4.21 30.81 6.04
CA THR A 73 -4.76 29.81 6.98
C THR A 73 -5.74 30.45 7.95
N VAL A 74 -6.95 29.91 8.04
CA VAL A 74 -8.02 30.36 8.93
C VAL A 74 -8.19 29.37 10.08
N GLN A 75 -7.94 29.81 11.31
CA GLN A 75 -8.12 28.96 12.50
C GLN A 75 -9.61 28.87 12.86
N ILE A 76 -10.08 27.68 13.21
CA ILE A 76 -11.46 27.46 13.65
C ILE A 76 -11.54 27.65 15.16
N ALA A 77 -12.47 28.48 15.61
CA ALA A 77 -12.75 28.63 17.03
C ALA A 77 -13.47 27.39 17.56
N GLY A 78 -12.87 26.70 18.53
CA GLY A 78 -13.45 25.49 19.12
C GLY A 78 -12.60 24.96 20.27
N SER A 79 -13.07 23.88 20.90
CA SER A 79 -12.30 23.15 21.93
C SER A 79 -11.15 22.34 21.33
N THR A 80 -11.31 21.89 20.09
CA THR A 80 -10.31 21.10 19.37
C THR A 80 -9.59 21.99 18.35
N PRO A 81 -8.25 21.98 18.29
CA PRO A 81 -7.49 22.74 17.32
C PRO A 81 -7.76 22.26 15.89
N ALA A 82 -8.25 23.16 15.05
CA ALA A 82 -8.48 22.90 13.64
C ALA A 82 -8.30 24.17 12.81
N ALA A 83 -7.98 24.01 11.53
CA ALA A 83 -7.79 25.12 10.61
C ALA A 83 -8.29 24.80 9.21
N ILE A 84 -8.56 25.84 8.43
CA ILE A 84 -8.85 25.77 7.01
C ILE A 84 -7.71 26.45 6.26
N VAL A 85 -7.03 25.72 5.39
CA VAL A 85 -6.10 26.30 4.42
C VAL A 85 -6.91 26.75 3.21
N ALA A 86 -6.79 28.03 2.86
CA ALA A 86 -7.49 28.61 1.74
C ALA A 86 -6.67 28.54 0.44
N PRO A 87 -7.31 28.61 -0.74
CA PRO A 87 -6.60 28.54 -2.01
C PRO A 87 -5.59 29.66 -2.26
N TRP A 88 -5.69 30.80 -1.55
CA TRP A 88 -4.71 31.90 -1.59
C TRP A 88 -3.50 31.70 -0.66
N HIS A 89 -3.36 30.58 0.04
CA HIS A 89 -2.12 30.28 0.75
C HIS A 89 -0.94 30.24 -0.26
N PRO A 90 0.24 30.83 0.04
CA PRO A 90 1.37 30.91 -0.89
C PRO A 90 1.70 29.58 -1.57
N MET A 91 1.89 28.51 -0.80
CA MET A 91 2.18 27.19 -1.37
C MET A 91 0.98 26.56 -2.10
N ARG A 92 -0.26 26.90 -1.72
CA ARG A 92 -1.47 26.36 -2.35
C ARG A 92 -1.69 26.98 -3.72
N MET A 93 -1.44 28.29 -3.87
CA MET A 93 -1.44 28.96 -5.16
C MET A 93 -0.43 28.33 -6.11
N ALA A 94 0.78 28.05 -5.64
CA ALA A 94 1.79 27.38 -6.45
C ALA A 94 1.38 25.96 -6.84
N ALA A 95 0.86 25.17 -5.89
CA ALA A 95 0.31 23.84 -6.14
C ALA A 95 -0.77 23.84 -7.22
N THR A 96 -1.77 24.72 -7.11
CA THR A 96 -2.85 24.82 -8.10
C THR A 96 -2.32 25.27 -9.46
N ALA A 97 -1.35 26.19 -9.51
CA ALA A 97 -0.71 26.60 -10.76
C ALA A 97 0.04 25.43 -11.44
N VAL A 98 0.76 24.60 -10.68
CA VAL A 98 1.42 23.38 -11.19
C VAL A 98 0.39 22.39 -11.74
N LYS A 99 -0.67 22.09 -10.97
CA LYS A 99 -1.76 21.20 -11.40
C LYS A 99 -2.39 21.68 -12.72
N MET A 100 -2.68 22.98 -12.84
CA MET A 100 -3.28 23.55 -14.05
C MET A 100 -2.34 23.51 -15.25
N ARG A 101 -1.06 23.85 -15.07
CA ARG A 101 -0.05 23.74 -16.14
C ARG A 101 0.11 22.31 -16.64
N SER A 102 0.16 21.34 -15.73
CA SER A 102 0.24 19.91 -16.07
C SER A 102 -0.99 19.46 -16.87
N LEU A 103 -2.19 19.83 -16.42
CA LEU A 103 -3.44 19.50 -17.12
C LEU A 103 -3.52 20.18 -18.50
N CYS A 104 -3.17 21.47 -18.61
CA CYS A 104 -3.13 22.17 -19.89
C CYS A 104 -2.10 21.55 -20.84
N GLY A 105 -0.92 21.18 -20.33
CA GLY A 105 0.12 20.50 -21.12
C GLY A 105 -0.36 19.13 -21.63
N LEU A 106 -1.04 18.36 -20.78
CA LEU A 106 -1.67 17.10 -21.19
C LEU A 106 -2.72 17.33 -22.28
N ILE A 107 -3.63 18.28 -22.10
CA ILE A 107 -4.67 18.60 -23.10
C ILE A 107 -4.03 19.03 -24.43
N ASP A 108 -3.03 19.91 -24.39
CA ASP A 108 -2.32 20.37 -25.58
C ASP A 108 -1.64 19.21 -26.32
N HIS A 109 -0.99 18.31 -25.58
CA HIS A 109 -0.40 17.10 -26.13
C HIS A 109 -1.46 16.20 -26.79
N LEU A 110 -2.58 15.94 -26.10
CA LEU A 110 -3.67 15.10 -26.62
C LEU A 110 -4.34 15.68 -27.87
N LEU A 111 -4.36 17.01 -28.03
CA LEU A 111 -4.94 17.67 -29.20
C LEU A 111 -3.98 17.74 -30.39
N LYS A 112 -2.66 17.68 -30.16
CA LYS A 112 -1.62 17.88 -31.19
C LYS A 112 -0.90 16.60 -31.61
N ALA A 113 -0.82 15.60 -30.75
CA ALA A 113 -0.09 14.36 -31.03
C ALA A 113 -0.76 13.58 -32.17
N GLU A 114 0.06 13.08 -33.11
CA GLU A 114 -0.41 12.22 -34.21
C GLU A 114 -0.90 10.87 -33.68
N GLU A 115 -0.19 10.30 -32.71
CA GLU A 115 -0.56 9.10 -31.98
C GLU A 115 -0.39 9.32 -30.48
N VAL A 116 -1.37 8.85 -29.70
CA VAL A 116 -1.31 8.84 -28.23
C VAL A 116 -1.46 7.42 -27.74
N ASN A 117 -0.42 6.90 -27.11
CA ASN A 117 -0.44 5.56 -26.53
C ASN A 117 -0.86 5.61 -25.05
N PHE A 118 -2.09 5.20 -24.79
CA PHE A 118 -2.58 4.92 -23.44
C PHE A 118 -2.47 3.42 -23.17
N GLY A 119 -1.92 3.04 -22.02
CA GLY A 119 -2.04 1.67 -21.53
C GLY A 119 -3.48 1.28 -21.22
N ASP A 120 -3.96 1.72 -20.04
CA ASP A 120 -5.37 1.64 -19.66
C ASP A 120 -5.89 3.06 -19.42
N GLN A 121 -6.71 3.55 -20.36
CA GLN A 121 -7.27 4.90 -20.28
C GLN A 121 -8.07 5.11 -18.99
N ARG A 122 -8.86 4.12 -18.55
CA ARG A 122 -9.72 4.28 -17.38
C ARG A 122 -8.89 4.38 -16.12
N LEU A 123 -7.84 3.55 -16.02
CA LEU A 123 -6.90 3.60 -14.91
C LEU A 123 -6.13 4.93 -14.90
N PHE A 124 -5.55 5.33 -16.03
CA PHE A 124 -4.81 6.59 -16.15
C PHE A 124 -5.65 7.80 -15.71
N PHE A 125 -6.89 7.93 -16.22
CA PHE A 125 -7.76 9.04 -15.82
C PHE A 125 -8.28 8.91 -14.38
N ALA A 126 -8.36 7.70 -13.82
CA ALA A 126 -8.66 7.52 -12.39
C ALA A 126 -7.50 8.01 -11.52
N ASP A 127 -6.25 7.67 -11.89
CA ASP A 127 -5.05 8.16 -11.22
C ASP A 127 -4.95 9.69 -11.33
N LEU A 128 -5.13 10.25 -12.54
CA LEU A 128 -5.10 11.69 -12.75
C LEU A 128 -6.15 12.42 -11.90
N ARG A 129 -7.38 11.88 -11.79
CA ARG A 129 -8.39 12.45 -10.88
C ARG A 129 -7.94 12.42 -9.43
N SER A 130 -7.33 11.32 -9.00
CA SER A 130 -6.80 11.20 -7.63
C SER A 130 -5.66 12.19 -7.37
N GLU A 131 -4.77 12.41 -8.35
CA GLU A 131 -3.69 13.39 -8.25
C GLU A 131 -4.23 14.82 -8.16
N LEU A 132 -5.22 15.17 -8.99
CA LEU A 132 -5.83 16.50 -9.00
C LEU A 132 -6.64 16.79 -7.73
N ALA A 133 -7.26 15.77 -7.14
CA ALA A 133 -7.97 15.86 -5.87
C ALA A 133 -7.01 16.09 -4.68
N HIS A 134 -5.74 15.73 -4.82
CA HIS A 134 -4.75 15.97 -3.79
C HIS A 134 -4.44 17.48 -3.65
N PRO A 135 -4.32 18.01 -2.42
CA PRO A 135 -4.01 19.41 -2.16
C PRO A 135 -2.59 19.86 -2.58
N TYR A 136 -1.67 18.91 -2.70
CA TYR A 136 -0.22 19.07 -2.87
C TYR A 136 0.45 19.74 -1.67
N TYR A 137 0.30 21.05 -1.47
CA TYR A 137 0.87 21.74 -0.31
C TYR A 137 0.03 22.94 0.12
N PRO A 138 0.15 23.41 1.37
CA PRO A 138 0.79 22.72 2.48
C PRO A 138 -0.05 21.52 2.92
N GLU A 139 0.62 20.46 3.37
CA GLU A 139 0.01 19.24 3.91
C GLU A 139 -0.04 19.25 5.45
N ALA A 140 0.75 20.14 6.05
CA ALA A 140 0.75 20.41 7.47
C ALA A 140 0.83 21.92 7.72
N VAL A 141 0.20 22.41 8.78
CA VAL A 141 0.18 23.82 9.17
C VAL A 141 0.22 23.97 10.69
N PRO A 142 0.58 25.14 11.24
CA PRO A 142 0.46 25.38 12.67
C PRO A 142 -1.01 25.63 13.07
N GLY A 143 -1.48 24.91 14.08
CA GLY A 143 -2.66 25.21 14.88
C GLY A 143 -2.30 25.79 16.24
N PHE A 144 -3.30 26.18 17.02
CA PHE A 144 -3.06 26.77 18.35
C PHE A 144 -4.03 26.25 19.41
N THR A 145 -3.47 25.86 20.57
CA THR A 145 -4.23 25.44 21.75
C THR A 145 -3.75 26.24 22.96
N GLY A 146 -4.60 27.07 23.56
CA GLY A 146 -4.21 27.86 24.73
C GLY A 146 -3.00 28.78 24.49
N GLY A 147 -2.74 29.18 23.24
CA GLY A 147 -1.59 29.99 22.84
C GLY A 147 -0.32 29.20 22.49
N GLU A 148 -0.33 27.86 22.62
CA GLU A 148 0.76 27.01 22.15
C GLU A 148 0.51 26.51 20.73
N ALA A 149 1.55 26.56 19.89
CA ALA A 149 1.50 26.02 18.54
C ALA A 149 1.44 24.48 18.57
N VAL A 150 0.52 23.90 17.80
CA VAL A 150 0.33 22.45 17.64
C VAL A 150 0.34 22.08 16.17
N LEU A 151 0.78 20.86 15.83
CA LEU A 151 0.79 20.40 14.45
C LEU A 151 -0.63 20.06 13.99
N LEU A 152 -1.05 20.59 12.84
CA LEU A 152 -2.25 20.19 12.13
C LEU A 152 -1.88 19.63 10.76
N THR A 153 -2.62 18.63 10.29
CA THR A 153 -2.41 17.92 9.03
C THR A 153 -3.71 17.83 8.26
N GLU A 154 -3.60 17.70 6.94
CA GLU A 154 -4.77 17.60 6.07
C GLU A 154 -5.60 16.35 6.36
N THR A 155 -6.93 16.53 6.42
CA THR A 155 -7.90 15.45 6.64
C THR A 155 -8.95 15.36 5.55
N SER A 156 -9.37 16.50 4.99
CA SER A 156 -10.26 16.55 3.85
C SER A 156 -10.01 17.79 2.99
N THR A 157 -10.37 17.70 1.71
CA THR A 157 -10.27 18.82 0.77
C THR A 157 -11.56 19.04 -0.01
N LEU A 158 -11.84 20.30 -0.33
CA LEU A 158 -12.94 20.70 -1.19
C LEU A 158 -12.58 21.99 -1.93
N ASN A 159 -12.57 21.95 -3.27
CA ASN A 159 -12.28 23.12 -4.11
C ASN A 159 -10.99 23.86 -3.72
N ASP A 160 -9.90 23.10 -3.52
CA ASP A 160 -8.58 23.57 -3.03
C ASP A 160 -8.55 24.17 -1.61
N TYR A 161 -9.69 24.20 -0.89
CA TYR A 161 -9.67 24.36 0.55
C TYR A 161 -9.28 23.02 1.20
N SER A 162 -8.46 23.07 2.23
CA SER A 162 -8.13 21.88 3.04
C SER A 162 -8.55 22.12 4.48
N PHE A 163 -9.26 21.15 5.04
CA PHE A 163 -9.51 21.06 6.46
C PHE A 163 -8.32 20.37 7.13
N MET A 164 -7.84 20.96 8.21
CA MET A 164 -6.65 20.54 8.93
C MET A 164 -7.00 20.24 10.39
N GLU A 165 -6.69 19.03 10.83
CA GLU A 165 -6.90 18.58 12.21
C GLU A 165 -5.60 18.05 12.82
N ARG A 166 -5.60 17.76 14.12
CA ARG A 166 -4.46 17.12 14.77
C ARG A 166 -4.24 15.71 14.20
N PRO A 167 -3.00 15.34 13.87
CA PRO A 167 -2.70 14.00 13.34
C PRO A 167 -2.93 12.89 14.37
N VAL A 168 -2.79 13.22 15.66
CA VAL A 168 -3.03 12.31 16.78
C VAL A 168 -4.09 12.92 17.69
N ARG A 169 -5.11 12.11 17.98
CA ARG A 169 -6.31 12.54 18.71
C ARG A 169 -6.17 12.33 20.20
N ASP A 170 -6.79 13.22 20.96
CA ASP A 170 -7.08 12.93 22.36
C ASP A 170 -8.27 11.96 22.45
N PRO A 171 -8.27 10.96 23.36
CA PRO A 171 -9.39 10.04 23.53
C PRO A 171 -10.76 10.71 23.76
N SER A 172 -10.76 11.97 24.23
CA SER A 172 -11.94 12.80 24.48
C SER A 172 -12.49 13.56 23.27
N GLU A 173 -11.75 13.63 22.16
CA GLU A 173 -12.17 14.33 20.94
C GLU A 173 -13.23 13.51 20.15
N ALA A 174 -14.13 14.20 19.43
CA ALA A 174 -15.23 13.58 18.66
C ALA A 174 -14.76 12.84 17.39
N SER A 175 -15.68 12.15 16.69
CA SER A 175 -15.39 11.34 15.49
C SER A 175 -14.78 12.16 14.34
N THR A 176 -14.04 11.47 13.46
CA THR A 176 -13.44 12.03 12.23
C THR A 176 -14.51 12.42 11.20
N ASP A 177 -14.15 13.33 10.29
CA ASP A 177 -14.88 13.58 9.03
C ASP A 177 -14.56 12.52 7.94
N VAL A 178 -14.21 11.30 8.36
CA VAL A 178 -13.86 10.22 7.41
C VAL A 178 -15.13 9.65 6.82
N ASP A 179 -15.21 9.63 5.49
CA ASP A 179 -16.32 9.03 4.76
C ASP A 179 -16.40 7.50 5.01
N PRO A 180 -17.47 6.99 5.64
CA PRO A 180 -17.61 5.56 5.91
C PRO A 180 -17.89 4.72 4.65
N ALA A 181 -18.24 5.35 3.52
CA ALA A 181 -18.63 4.64 2.30
C ALA A 181 -17.49 3.82 1.68
N GLU A 182 -16.25 4.30 1.77
CA GLU A 182 -15.07 3.58 1.28
C GLU A 182 -14.84 2.31 2.09
N ALA A 183 -14.80 2.43 3.43
CA ALA A 183 -14.67 1.29 4.33
C ALA A 183 -15.81 0.27 4.17
N ALA A 184 -17.05 0.72 3.93
CA ALA A 184 -18.17 -0.17 3.66
C ALA A 184 -18.02 -0.95 2.34
N ARG A 185 -17.45 -0.33 1.29
CA ARG A 185 -17.15 -1.00 0.01
C ARG A 185 -16.09 -2.08 0.18
N GLU A 186 -15.08 -1.79 0.99
CA GLU A 186 -14.01 -2.72 1.36
C GLU A 186 -14.55 -3.94 2.12
N ILE A 187 -15.44 -3.71 3.10
CA ILE A 187 -16.14 -4.77 3.82
C ILE A 187 -16.92 -5.68 2.86
N ARG A 188 -17.65 -5.10 1.90
CA ARG A 188 -18.39 -5.88 0.90
C ARG A 188 -17.47 -6.77 0.08
N GLY A 189 -16.35 -6.24 -0.40
CA GLY A 189 -15.35 -7.02 -1.16
C GLY A 189 -14.74 -8.14 -0.34
N LEU A 190 -14.45 -7.88 0.94
CA LEU A 190 -13.94 -8.88 1.89
C LEU A 190 -14.94 -10.02 2.10
N ILE A 191 -16.21 -9.70 2.34
CA ILE A 191 -17.27 -10.70 2.55
C ILE A 191 -17.47 -11.57 1.32
N GLY A 192 -17.49 -10.99 0.12
CA GLY A 192 -17.59 -11.76 -1.13
C GLY A 192 -16.52 -12.85 -1.21
N ARG A 193 -15.25 -12.48 -0.95
CA ARG A 193 -14.13 -13.45 -0.96
C ARG A 193 -14.22 -14.48 0.16
N TYR A 194 -14.63 -14.07 1.36
CA TYR A 194 -14.84 -15.01 2.47
C TYR A 194 -15.87 -16.08 2.09
N LEU A 195 -16.99 -15.67 1.49
CA LEU A 195 -18.05 -16.58 1.04
C LEU A 195 -17.67 -17.42 -0.17
N ASP A 196 -16.79 -16.94 -1.04
CA ASP A 196 -16.22 -17.77 -2.11
C ASP A 196 -15.45 -18.95 -1.50
N LEU A 197 -14.64 -18.69 -0.47
CA LEU A 197 -13.85 -19.72 0.20
C LEU A 197 -14.69 -20.63 1.09
N GLN A 198 -15.76 -20.10 1.69
CA GLN A 198 -16.66 -20.80 2.59
C GLN A 198 -18.13 -20.60 2.18
N PRO A 199 -18.60 -21.25 1.09
CA PRO A 199 -19.96 -21.03 0.59
C PRO A 199 -21.07 -21.47 1.56
N HIS A 200 -20.76 -22.35 2.51
CA HIS A 200 -21.70 -22.85 3.52
C HIS A 200 -22.07 -21.79 4.57
N GLU A 201 -21.23 -20.76 4.77
CA GLU A 201 -21.48 -19.69 5.75
C GLU A 201 -22.48 -18.63 5.25
N ARG A 202 -22.95 -18.72 4.00
CA ARG A 202 -23.94 -17.78 3.42
C ARG A 202 -25.22 -17.66 4.26
N ALA A 203 -25.63 -18.75 4.91
CA ALA A 203 -26.87 -18.80 5.68
C ALA A 203 -26.75 -18.19 7.09
N ASN A 204 -25.54 -17.96 7.61
CA ASN A 204 -25.33 -17.45 8.96
C ASN A 204 -23.99 -16.71 9.09
N LEU A 205 -23.79 -15.68 8.26
CA LEU A 205 -22.58 -14.87 8.31
C LEU A 205 -22.66 -13.83 9.44
N SER A 206 -21.53 -13.58 10.09
CA SER A 206 -21.37 -12.58 11.13
C SER A 206 -20.11 -11.74 10.90
N ILE A 207 -20.29 -10.42 10.92
CA ILE A 207 -19.20 -9.45 10.82
C ILE A 207 -19.19 -8.54 12.04
N MET A 208 -18.04 -8.39 12.70
CA MET A 208 -17.87 -7.49 13.85
C MET A 208 -17.07 -6.24 13.45
N LEU A 209 -17.68 -5.07 13.57
CA LEU A 209 -17.03 -3.77 13.52
C LEU A 209 -16.39 -3.49 14.89
N TYR A 210 -15.08 -3.67 14.96
CA TYR A 210 -14.34 -3.62 16.22
C TYR A 210 -13.80 -2.23 16.52
N ASN A 211 -13.97 -1.76 17.77
CA ASN A 211 -13.66 -0.41 18.22
C ASN A 211 -14.22 0.67 17.28
N CYS A 212 -15.49 0.52 16.90
CA CYS A 212 -16.19 1.50 16.09
C CYS A 212 -16.59 2.72 16.93
N ASP A 213 -16.21 3.93 16.50
CA ASP A 213 -16.42 5.19 17.22
C ASP A 213 -17.61 6.02 16.71
N ALA A 214 -18.23 5.62 15.58
CA ALA A 214 -19.28 6.39 14.93
C ALA A 214 -20.35 5.48 14.30
N ALA A 215 -21.61 5.92 14.36
CA ALA A 215 -22.76 5.22 13.77
C ALA A 215 -22.73 5.14 12.23
N GLY A 216 -21.98 6.04 11.57
CA GLY A 216 -21.90 6.11 10.11
C GLY A 216 -21.36 4.84 9.45
N LEU A 217 -20.33 4.19 10.04
CA LEU A 217 -19.74 2.98 9.47
C LEU A 217 -20.69 1.76 9.53
N PRO A 218 -21.34 1.44 10.67
CA PRO A 218 -22.34 0.38 10.71
C PRO A 218 -23.48 0.58 9.69
N LEU A 219 -24.00 1.80 9.55
CA LEU A 219 -25.08 2.10 8.61
C LEU A 219 -24.62 1.95 7.16
N ALA A 220 -23.45 2.54 6.81
CA ALA A 220 -22.87 2.40 5.48
C ALA A 220 -22.60 0.93 5.13
N THR A 221 -22.14 0.13 6.10
CA THR A 221 -21.90 -1.30 5.93
C THR A 221 -23.18 -2.05 5.59
N VAL A 222 -24.26 -1.83 6.35
CA VAL A 222 -25.55 -2.48 6.06
C VAL A 222 -26.10 -2.05 4.71
N ASN A 223 -26.00 -0.78 4.34
CA ASN A 223 -26.43 -0.30 3.02
C ASN A 223 -25.61 -0.95 1.89
N ALA A 224 -24.30 -1.04 2.04
CA ALA A 224 -23.42 -1.68 1.06
C ALA A 224 -23.73 -3.18 0.90
N LEU A 225 -24.01 -3.89 1.98
CA LEU A 225 -24.39 -5.31 1.94
C LEU A 225 -25.82 -5.54 1.47
N GLY A 226 -26.74 -4.63 1.81
CA GLY A 226 -28.13 -4.66 1.37
C GLY A 226 -28.25 -4.61 -0.16
N SER A 227 -27.41 -3.83 -0.84
CA SER A 227 -27.40 -3.81 -2.31
C SER A 227 -27.09 -5.16 -3.00
N VAL A 228 -26.67 -6.20 -2.26
CA VAL A 228 -26.35 -7.55 -2.76
C VAL A 228 -27.59 -8.48 -2.77
N HIS A 229 -28.80 -7.91 -2.83
CA HIS A 229 -30.11 -8.59 -2.73
C HIS A 229 -30.39 -9.78 -3.70
N GLU A 230 -29.44 -10.21 -4.52
CA GLU A 230 -29.60 -11.33 -5.46
C GLU A 230 -29.28 -12.72 -4.85
N ASP A 231 -28.51 -12.82 -3.77
CA ASP A 231 -28.17 -14.09 -3.11
C ASP A 231 -28.79 -14.18 -1.70
N GLU A 232 -29.22 -15.36 -1.26
CA GLU A 232 -29.82 -15.66 0.07
C GLU A 232 -28.82 -15.49 1.26
N VAL A 233 -27.99 -14.45 1.24
CA VAL A 233 -26.98 -14.17 2.26
C VAL A 233 -27.66 -13.53 3.48
N HIS A 234 -27.53 -14.19 4.63
CA HIS A 234 -27.95 -13.64 5.91
C HIS A 234 -26.70 -13.16 6.66
N CYS A 235 -26.59 -11.85 6.89
CA CYS A 235 -25.40 -11.24 7.49
C CYS A 235 -25.75 -10.43 8.75
N ASN A 236 -25.04 -10.74 9.83
CA ASN A 236 -25.18 -10.09 11.13
C ASN A 236 -24.04 -9.10 11.32
N VAL A 237 -24.33 -7.80 11.29
CA VAL A 237 -23.35 -6.75 11.59
C VAL A 237 -23.32 -6.51 13.09
N LEU A 238 -22.19 -6.73 13.75
CA LEU A 238 -22.00 -6.62 15.18
C LEU A 238 -21.12 -5.41 15.47
N VAL A 239 -21.50 -4.54 16.40
CA VAL A 239 -20.68 -3.39 16.83
C VAL A 239 -20.11 -3.66 18.21
N ARG A 240 -18.81 -3.48 18.36
CA ARG A 240 -18.10 -3.60 19.65
C ARG A 240 -17.16 -2.43 19.86
N HIS A 241 -17.02 -2.00 21.10
CA HIS A 241 -16.02 -1.01 21.51
C HIS A 241 -15.51 -1.34 22.92
N ARG A 242 -14.19 -1.23 23.17
CA ARG A 242 -13.59 -1.51 24.50
C ARG A 242 -14.01 -0.51 25.58
N ASP A 243 -14.22 0.74 25.19
CA ASP A 243 -14.84 1.77 26.05
C ASP A 243 -16.36 1.70 25.96
N ARG A 244 -17.01 1.40 27.09
CA ARG A 244 -18.46 1.30 27.21
C ARG A 244 -19.18 2.62 26.99
N SER A 245 -18.57 3.75 27.36
CA SER A 245 -19.17 5.07 27.18
C SER A 245 -19.33 5.41 25.69
N LYS A 246 -18.28 5.11 24.90
CA LYS A 246 -18.29 5.25 23.44
C LYS A 246 -19.27 4.28 22.78
N LEU A 247 -19.34 3.03 23.24
CA LEU A 247 -20.32 2.06 22.73
C LEU A 247 -21.76 2.53 22.91
N ASN A 248 -22.09 3.04 24.11
CA ASN A 248 -23.42 3.56 24.41
C ASN A 248 -23.76 4.78 23.54
N LYS A 249 -22.78 5.65 23.27
CA LYS A 249 -22.95 6.80 22.38
C LYS A 249 -23.26 6.33 20.95
N VAL A 250 -22.45 5.43 20.40
CA VAL A 250 -22.67 4.88 19.05
C VAL A 250 -24.04 4.18 18.95
N TYR A 251 -24.44 3.44 19.98
CA TYR A 251 -25.76 2.81 20.03
C TYR A 251 -26.90 3.85 20.02
N THR A 252 -26.77 4.92 20.81
CA THR A 252 -27.76 6.02 20.83
C THR A 252 -27.85 6.68 19.46
N ASP A 253 -26.70 7.01 18.86
CA ASP A 253 -26.63 7.62 17.53
C ASP A 253 -27.25 6.71 16.45
N LEU A 254 -27.06 5.38 16.55
CA LEU A 254 -27.68 4.40 15.65
C LEU A 254 -29.20 4.36 15.78
N LEU A 255 -29.74 4.43 17.00
CA LEU A 255 -31.19 4.48 17.23
C LEU A 255 -31.80 5.76 16.66
N ASP A 256 -31.16 6.90 16.88
CA ASP A 256 -31.63 8.20 16.38
C ASP A 256 -31.64 8.25 14.85
N GLN A 257 -30.64 7.67 14.19
CA GLN A 257 -30.52 7.67 12.73
C GLN A 257 -31.41 6.60 12.05
N SER A 258 -31.63 5.45 12.70
CA SER A 258 -32.49 4.38 12.17
C SER A 258 -33.99 4.66 12.34
N GLY A 259 -34.40 5.49 13.31
CA GLY A 259 -35.81 5.82 13.56
C GLY A 259 -36.52 6.61 12.44
N ASN A 260 -35.80 7.08 11.41
CA ASN A 260 -36.34 7.91 10.33
C ASN A 260 -36.75 7.13 9.06
N ASP A 261 -36.54 5.81 8.99
CA ASP A 261 -36.87 4.97 7.81
C ASP A 261 -37.85 3.84 8.18
N PRO A 262 -39.02 3.69 7.52
CA PRO A 262 -39.96 2.60 7.80
C PRO A 262 -39.49 1.19 7.36
N ASP A 263 -38.47 1.08 6.49
CA ASP A 263 -37.77 -0.18 6.18
C ASP A 263 -36.54 -0.41 7.09
N ALA A 264 -36.46 0.32 8.22
CA ALA A 264 -35.25 0.46 9.02
C ALA A 264 -34.65 -0.86 9.53
N ILE A 265 -33.31 -0.83 9.46
CA ILE A 265 -32.37 -1.76 10.05
C ILE A 265 -32.74 -2.02 11.52
N VAL A 266 -33.00 -3.29 11.86
CA VAL A 266 -33.30 -3.68 13.24
C VAL A 266 -32.00 -3.63 14.06
N VAL A 267 -31.92 -2.63 14.95
CA VAL A 267 -30.86 -2.55 15.98
C VAL A 267 -31.34 -3.29 17.22
N SER A 268 -30.63 -4.33 17.65
CA SER A 268 -31.06 -5.15 18.81
C SER A 268 -29.90 -5.53 19.73
N GLU A 269 -30.16 -5.56 21.05
CA GLU A 269 -29.20 -6.00 22.08
C GLU A 269 -29.31 -7.50 22.41
N THR A 270 -30.48 -8.13 22.25
CA THR A 270 -30.85 -9.32 23.07
C THR A 270 -31.34 -10.58 22.35
N SER A 271 -31.47 -10.65 21.02
CA SER A 271 -31.97 -11.88 20.38
C SER A 271 -31.30 -12.24 19.06
N LEU A 272 -30.54 -13.34 19.10
CA LEU A 272 -30.01 -14.02 17.91
C LEU A 272 -31.12 -14.71 17.07
N ASN A 273 -32.35 -14.81 17.59
CA ASN A 273 -33.41 -15.70 17.08
C ASN A 273 -34.47 -15.04 16.17
N PHE A 274 -34.20 -13.85 15.59
CA PHE A 274 -35.12 -13.16 14.69
C PHE A 274 -34.65 -13.24 13.23
N MET A 275 -35.54 -13.63 12.31
CA MET A 275 -35.22 -13.96 10.91
C MET A 275 -35.25 -12.73 9.97
N SER A 276 -34.34 -11.76 10.15
CA SER A 276 -34.09 -10.71 9.15
C SER A 276 -32.83 -11.03 8.33
N LYS A 277 -32.80 -10.65 7.04
CA LYS A 277 -31.64 -10.89 6.15
C LYS A 277 -30.39 -10.10 6.56
N LEU A 278 -30.58 -8.89 7.13
CA LEU A 278 -29.53 -8.02 7.66
C LEU A 278 -29.96 -7.49 9.04
N ARG A 279 -29.02 -7.40 9.98
CA ARG A 279 -29.25 -6.82 11.32
C ARG A 279 -28.00 -6.12 11.86
N ILE A 280 -28.20 -5.13 12.74
CA ILE A 280 -27.12 -4.57 13.57
C ILE A 280 -27.31 -5.05 15.02
N GLY A 281 -26.38 -5.86 15.51
CA GLY A 281 -26.28 -6.27 16.92
C GLY A 281 -25.20 -5.49 17.65
N VAL A 282 -25.38 -5.23 18.94
CA VAL A 282 -24.33 -4.64 19.79
C VAL A 282 -23.77 -5.71 20.72
N MET A 283 -22.45 -5.89 20.72
CA MET A 283 -21.77 -6.86 21.57
C MET A 283 -21.19 -6.18 22.81
N LEU A 284 -21.74 -6.50 23.98
CA LEU A 284 -21.19 -6.08 25.27
C LEU A 284 -20.03 -6.98 25.70
N GLU A 285 -19.04 -6.40 26.38
CA GLU A 285 -17.91 -7.13 26.97
C GLU A 285 -18.43 -8.16 27.99
N GLY A 286 -18.06 -9.44 27.83
CA GLY A 286 -18.52 -10.55 28.69
C GLY A 286 -19.87 -11.18 28.34
N SER A 287 -20.54 -10.75 27.25
CA SER A 287 -21.82 -11.33 26.80
C SER A 287 -21.70 -12.68 26.08
N THR A 288 -20.47 -13.17 25.86
CA THR A 288 -20.25 -14.56 25.44
C THR A 288 -20.55 -15.48 26.61
N GLY A 289 -21.82 -15.91 26.73
CA GLY A 289 -22.15 -17.07 27.55
C GLY A 289 -21.18 -18.21 27.20
N ARG A 290 -20.67 -18.92 28.22
CA ARG A 290 -19.68 -20.02 28.11
C ARG A 290 -19.89 -20.90 26.87
N ARG A 291 -19.33 -20.50 25.72
CA ARG A 291 -19.13 -21.35 24.55
C ARG A 291 -17.79 -22.04 24.71
N ALA A 292 -17.64 -23.22 24.12
CA ALA A 292 -16.40 -23.98 24.21
C ALA A 292 -15.22 -23.13 23.70
N PRO A 293 -14.00 -23.30 24.26
CA PRO A 293 -12.82 -22.50 23.91
C PRO A 293 -12.44 -22.51 22.41
N ASP A 294 -13.00 -23.43 21.61
CA ASP A 294 -12.69 -23.65 20.19
C ASP A 294 -13.76 -23.11 19.22
N GLU A 295 -14.90 -22.58 19.70
CA GLU A 295 -15.93 -21.97 18.84
C GLU A 295 -15.70 -20.46 18.75
N ARG A 296 -15.05 -20.01 17.67
CA ARG A 296 -14.96 -18.59 17.35
C ARG A 296 -16.37 -18.02 17.17
N SER A 297 -16.61 -16.85 17.76
CA SER A 297 -17.97 -16.28 17.86
C SER A 297 -18.40 -15.50 16.62
N VAL A 298 -17.45 -15.10 15.78
CA VAL A 298 -17.66 -14.24 14.61
C VAL A 298 -16.83 -14.75 13.43
N ASP A 299 -17.34 -14.63 12.21
CA ASP A 299 -16.62 -15.06 11.00
C ASP A 299 -15.54 -14.05 10.62
N VAL A 300 -15.92 -12.76 10.57
CA VAL A 300 -15.03 -11.67 10.15
C VAL A 300 -15.06 -10.53 11.17
N ALA A 301 -13.90 -10.07 11.64
CA ALA A 301 -13.76 -8.80 12.33
C ALA A 301 -13.18 -7.74 11.39
N PHE A 302 -13.70 -6.52 11.44
CA PHE A 302 -13.24 -5.38 10.67
C PHE A 302 -12.79 -4.25 11.59
N LEU A 303 -11.55 -3.80 11.42
CA LEU A 303 -10.92 -2.75 12.18
C LEU A 303 -10.69 -1.55 11.25
N HIS A 304 -11.36 -0.44 11.54
CA HIS A 304 -11.19 0.81 10.79
C HIS A 304 -10.41 1.83 11.63
N ASP A 305 -9.21 2.20 11.16
CA ASP A 305 -8.30 3.17 11.80
C ASP A 305 -8.07 2.91 13.30
N VAL A 306 -8.18 1.65 13.74
CA VAL A 306 -8.02 1.28 15.16
C VAL A 306 -6.56 1.37 15.58
N VAL A 307 -5.64 1.09 14.65
CA VAL A 307 -4.20 1.07 14.91
C VAL A 307 -3.65 2.49 14.81
N SER A 308 -4.03 3.23 13.77
CA SER A 308 -3.64 4.63 13.57
C SER A 308 -4.07 5.54 14.71
N ARG A 309 -5.20 5.24 15.37
CA ARG A 309 -5.65 5.93 16.60
C ARG A 309 -4.71 5.77 17.80
N GLN A 310 -3.85 4.75 17.84
CA GLN A 310 -2.86 4.56 18.90
C GLN A 310 -1.51 5.22 18.58
N ALA A 311 -1.39 5.85 17.41
CA ALA A 311 -0.15 6.48 16.99
C ALA A 311 0.19 7.69 17.86
N ARG A 312 1.48 8.00 17.90
CA ARG A 312 2.03 9.20 18.52
C ARG A 312 2.65 10.09 17.47
N GLU A 313 2.62 11.40 17.70
CA GLU A 313 3.34 12.36 16.89
C GLU A 313 4.83 12.20 17.12
N ALA A 314 5.60 12.14 16.04
CA ALA A 314 7.05 12.08 16.03
C ALA A 314 7.63 13.01 14.95
N TRP A 315 8.86 13.44 15.16
CA TRP A 315 9.61 14.24 14.19
C TRP A 315 10.93 13.55 13.88
N PHE A 316 11.24 13.38 12.60
CA PHE A 316 12.45 12.67 12.17
C PHE A 316 13.36 13.58 11.38
N SER A 317 14.64 13.55 11.75
CA SER A 317 15.72 14.19 10.98
C SER A 317 15.99 13.38 9.70
N VAL A 318 16.06 14.08 8.58
CA VAL A 318 16.50 13.54 7.28
C VAL A 318 17.66 14.39 6.76
N PRO A 319 18.66 13.78 6.09
CA PRO A 319 19.80 14.52 5.59
C PRO A 319 19.37 15.51 4.51
N ARG A 320 19.88 16.73 4.59
CA ARG A 320 19.68 17.74 3.55
C ARG A 320 20.47 17.37 2.28
N ASN A 321 19.80 17.42 1.12
CA ASN A 321 20.41 17.11 -0.17
C ASN A 321 19.79 17.91 -1.33
N ASP A 322 20.18 19.19 -1.40
CA ASP A 322 19.69 20.18 -2.36
C ASP A 322 19.88 19.75 -3.84
N ASP A 323 20.90 18.94 -4.14
CA ASP A 323 21.19 18.48 -5.52
C ASP A 323 20.12 17.50 -6.05
N THR A 324 19.37 16.86 -5.15
CA THR A 324 18.40 15.82 -5.50
C THR A 324 16.96 16.25 -5.27
N ASP A 325 16.73 17.46 -4.76
CA ASP A 325 15.41 17.98 -4.51
C ASP A 325 14.67 18.25 -5.83
N PRO A 326 13.40 17.84 -5.95
CA PRO A 326 12.63 18.08 -7.16
C PRO A 326 12.34 19.57 -7.34
N SER A 327 12.21 20.01 -8.59
CA SER A 327 11.61 21.31 -8.88
C SER A 327 10.15 21.30 -8.44
N ILE A 328 9.59 22.47 -8.10
CA ILE A 328 8.16 22.57 -7.75
C ILE A 328 7.24 22.16 -8.91
N ALA A 329 7.71 22.31 -10.15
CA ALA A 329 6.94 21.94 -11.34
C ALA A 329 6.87 20.42 -11.56
N ASP A 330 7.90 19.69 -11.13
CA ASP A 330 8.02 18.24 -11.33
C ASP A 330 7.57 17.43 -10.10
N HIS A 331 7.42 18.09 -8.94
CA HIS A 331 7.02 17.39 -7.71
C HIS A 331 5.52 17.13 -7.68
N VAL A 332 5.17 15.84 -7.62
CA VAL A 332 3.79 15.34 -7.48
C VAL A 332 3.68 14.55 -6.18
N PRO A 333 3.31 15.19 -5.05
CA PRO A 333 3.20 14.54 -3.74
C PRO A 333 2.43 13.22 -3.69
N PRO A 334 1.25 13.06 -4.34
CA PRO A 334 0.48 11.81 -4.26
C PRO A 334 1.16 10.61 -4.93
N ARG A 335 2.21 10.83 -5.73
CA ARG A 335 3.03 9.75 -6.31
C ARG A 335 4.08 9.22 -5.34
N TRP A 336 4.28 9.82 -4.17
CA TRP A 336 5.26 9.38 -3.18
C TRP A 336 4.60 8.59 -2.05
N SER A 337 5.21 7.47 -1.65
CA SER A 337 4.78 6.76 -0.44
C SER A 337 5.23 7.49 0.82
N TYR A 338 4.29 7.78 1.71
CA TYR A 338 4.49 8.47 2.99
C TYR A 338 5.04 7.54 4.06
N ARG A 339 5.00 6.23 3.79
CA ARG A 339 5.55 5.23 4.69
C ARG A 339 7.07 5.35 4.80
N ARG A 340 7.55 5.32 6.03
CA ARG A 340 8.97 5.13 6.34
C ARG A 340 9.22 3.67 6.65
N VAL A 341 10.05 3.03 5.83
CA VAL A 341 10.55 1.68 6.13
C VAL A 341 11.74 1.83 7.04
N VAL A 342 11.67 1.17 8.19
CA VAL A 342 12.81 1.00 9.08
C VAL A 342 13.26 -0.46 9.03
N GLY A 343 14.53 -0.72 9.34
CA GLY A 343 15.20 -2.00 9.11
C GLY A 343 14.48 -3.23 9.69
N GLU A 344 14.94 -4.43 9.31
CA GLU A 344 14.22 -5.70 9.53
C GLU A 344 13.84 -6.04 10.97
N GLU A 345 14.52 -5.45 11.96
CA GLU A 345 14.33 -5.73 13.38
C GLU A 345 13.47 -4.69 14.12
N GLN A 346 12.87 -3.72 13.43
CA GLN A 346 12.07 -2.68 14.08
C GLN A 346 10.59 -3.02 14.18
N LEU A 347 10.08 -2.98 15.41
CA LEU A 347 8.67 -3.19 15.77
C LEU A 347 7.84 -1.89 15.73
N THR A 348 8.30 -0.87 15.00
CA THR A 348 7.60 0.41 14.84
C THR A 348 7.06 0.55 13.42
N ALA A 349 5.85 1.11 13.29
CA ALA A 349 5.33 1.58 12.00
C ALA A 349 5.38 3.09 12.00
N THR A 350 5.88 3.68 10.92
CA THR A 350 5.98 5.13 10.79
C THR A 350 5.45 5.54 9.43
N SER A 351 4.55 6.52 9.42
CA SER A 351 4.13 7.21 8.21
C SER A 351 4.33 8.71 8.40
N TYR A 352 4.98 9.33 7.44
CA TYR A 352 5.12 10.77 7.37
C TYR A 352 3.76 11.43 7.19
N LEU A 353 3.61 12.63 7.73
CA LEU A 353 2.40 13.43 7.64
C LEU A 353 2.42 14.40 6.45
N VAL A 354 3.54 14.44 5.75
CA VAL A 354 3.81 15.26 4.56
C VAL A 354 4.69 14.45 3.61
N SER A 355 4.72 14.83 2.33
CA SER A 355 5.52 14.12 1.34
C SER A 355 6.99 14.04 1.79
N PRO A 356 7.63 12.86 1.76
CA PRO A 356 9.00 12.69 2.25
C PRO A 356 10.06 13.39 1.41
N ARG A 357 9.69 13.79 0.19
CA ARG A 357 10.46 14.66 -0.68
C ARG A 357 9.70 15.96 -0.84
N GLN A 358 10.40 17.08 -0.90
CA GLN A 358 9.80 18.40 -1.02
C GLN A 358 10.59 19.23 -2.02
N PRO A 359 9.95 20.18 -2.73
CA PRO A 359 10.68 21.23 -3.41
C PRO A 359 11.29 22.18 -2.37
N ARG A 360 12.21 23.04 -2.79
CA ARG A 360 12.88 24.02 -1.91
C ARG A 360 11.92 24.77 -0.97
N VAL A 361 10.83 25.33 -1.50
CA VAL A 361 9.83 26.04 -0.68
C VAL A 361 9.14 25.13 0.35
N GLY A 362 8.95 23.85 0.02
CA GLY A 362 8.42 22.85 0.93
C GLY A 362 9.37 22.59 2.09
N TRP A 363 10.66 22.42 1.81
CA TRP A 363 11.68 22.29 2.87
C TRP A 363 11.75 23.52 3.76
N SER A 364 11.87 24.73 3.20
CA SER A 364 11.88 25.99 3.96
C SER A 364 10.64 26.14 4.85
N TYR A 365 9.47 25.74 4.35
CA TYR A 365 8.22 25.77 5.12
C TYR A 365 8.18 24.74 6.24
N LEU A 366 8.55 23.48 5.98
CA LEU A 366 8.58 22.43 6.98
C LEU A 366 9.62 22.71 8.07
N ASP A 367 10.78 23.26 7.71
CA ASP A 367 11.81 23.65 8.65
C ASP A 367 11.33 24.78 9.58
N ALA A 368 10.63 25.77 9.02
CA ALA A 368 9.99 26.83 9.80
C ALA A 368 8.87 26.28 10.72
N LEU A 369 8.03 25.39 10.19
CA LEU A 369 6.97 24.72 10.94
C LEU A 369 7.56 23.89 12.10
N ALA A 370 8.56 23.06 11.82
CA ALA A 370 9.23 22.23 12.82
C ALA A 370 9.83 23.09 13.93
N ALA A 371 10.44 24.23 13.59
CA ALA A 371 11.02 25.14 14.56
C ALA A 371 9.99 25.78 15.50
N VAL A 372 8.81 26.13 14.96
CA VAL A 372 7.68 26.68 15.74
C VAL A 372 7.07 25.61 16.64
N ILE A 373 6.72 24.44 16.09
CA ILE A 373 6.05 23.36 16.85
C ILE A 373 6.97 22.77 17.92
N ARG A 374 8.24 22.49 17.58
CA ARG A 374 9.20 21.88 18.51
C ARG A 374 9.88 22.89 19.43
N LYS A 375 9.67 24.19 19.19
CA LYS A 375 10.31 25.31 19.92
C LYS A 375 11.84 25.19 19.93
N GLN A 376 12.43 24.65 18.86
CA GLN A 376 13.85 24.33 18.75
C GLN A 376 14.36 24.61 17.33
N SER A 377 15.56 25.20 17.22
CA SER A 377 16.27 25.25 15.95
C SER A 377 16.94 23.90 15.65
N HIS A 378 17.06 23.55 14.38
CA HIS A 378 17.80 22.39 13.91
C HIS A 378 19.12 22.79 13.23
N ARG A 379 19.94 21.81 12.87
CA ARG A 379 21.22 22.05 12.19
C ARG A 379 21.00 22.27 10.69
N ASP A 380 21.89 23.04 10.06
CA ASP A 380 21.78 23.39 8.64
C ASP A 380 21.87 22.20 7.67
N ASN A 381 22.36 21.04 8.13
CA ASN A 381 22.57 19.84 7.31
C ASN A 381 21.44 18.80 7.43
N GLU A 382 20.34 19.13 8.08
CA GLU A 382 19.19 18.24 8.25
C GLU A 382 17.87 18.99 8.04
N HIS A 383 16.86 18.30 7.52
CA HIS A 383 15.47 18.72 7.56
C HIS A 383 14.70 17.87 8.57
N TYR A 384 13.50 18.30 8.95
CA TYR A 384 12.62 17.52 9.81
C TYR A 384 11.27 17.22 9.16
N LEU A 385 10.91 15.95 9.17
CA LEU A 385 9.61 15.48 8.71
C LEU A 385 8.72 15.11 9.90
N PRO A 386 7.50 15.66 9.99
CA PRO A 386 6.50 15.19 10.94
C PRO A 386 5.98 13.82 10.52
N ALA A 387 5.69 12.97 11.50
CA ALA A 387 5.22 11.61 11.28
C ALA A 387 4.29 11.15 12.39
N ARG A 388 3.47 10.15 12.08
CA ARG A 388 2.80 9.30 13.06
C ARG A 388 3.56 8.01 13.22
N GLN A 389 3.75 7.58 14.46
CA GLN A 389 4.43 6.34 14.78
C GLN A 389 3.62 5.51 15.77
N ILE A 390 3.50 4.21 15.49
CA ILE A 390 3.04 3.21 16.45
C ILE A 390 4.22 2.32 16.87
N SER A 391 4.12 1.75 18.06
CA SER A 391 5.01 0.67 18.52
C SER A 391 4.17 -0.58 18.78
N LEU A 392 4.54 -1.70 18.17
CA LEU A 392 3.90 -2.99 18.37
C LEU A 392 4.24 -3.62 19.72
N GLN A 393 5.22 -3.05 20.43
CA GLN A 393 5.53 -3.41 21.82
C GLN A 393 4.57 -2.76 22.82
N ASP A 394 3.64 -1.91 22.36
CA ASP A 394 2.58 -1.41 23.21
C ASP A 394 1.64 -2.55 23.61
N HIS A 395 1.62 -2.87 24.91
CA HIS A 395 0.76 -3.89 25.49
C HIS A 395 -0.72 -3.67 25.16
N GLY A 396 -1.15 -2.42 24.94
CA GLY A 396 -2.51 -2.10 24.54
C GLY A 396 -2.88 -2.65 23.16
N LEU A 397 -1.95 -2.56 22.21
CA LEU A 397 -2.10 -3.02 20.82
C LEU A 397 -2.00 -4.55 20.74
N GLU A 398 -1.02 -5.15 21.43
CA GLU A 398 -0.87 -6.60 21.52
C GLU A 398 -2.13 -7.26 22.13
N ALA A 399 -2.63 -6.72 23.25
CA ALA A 399 -3.85 -7.22 23.88
C ALA A 399 -5.08 -7.08 22.97
N MET A 400 -5.13 -6.00 22.18
CA MET A 400 -6.21 -5.77 21.22
C MET A 400 -6.20 -6.81 20.10
N PHE A 401 -5.05 -7.06 19.46
CA PHE A 401 -4.97 -8.10 18.42
C PHE A 401 -5.27 -9.49 18.97
N LYS A 402 -4.81 -9.80 20.19
CA LYS A 402 -5.13 -11.06 20.86
C LYS A 402 -6.63 -11.23 21.15
N ASP A 403 -7.31 -10.17 21.61
CA ASP A 403 -8.77 -10.19 21.82
C ASP A 403 -9.50 -10.43 20.50
N VAL A 404 -9.21 -9.63 19.47
CA VAL A 404 -9.89 -9.72 18.16
C VAL A 404 -9.66 -11.08 17.50
N HIS A 405 -8.42 -11.58 17.46
CA HIS A 405 -8.11 -12.90 16.90
C HIS A 405 -8.65 -14.07 17.74
N GLY A 406 -9.03 -13.83 19.00
CA GLY A 406 -9.78 -14.78 19.82
C GLY A 406 -11.27 -14.80 19.50
N LEU A 407 -11.83 -13.70 19.00
CA LEU A 407 -13.26 -13.55 18.72
C LEU A 407 -13.65 -13.94 17.29
N ALA A 408 -12.78 -13.69 16.31
CA ALA A 408 -13.09 -13.81 14.89
C ALA A 408 -12.17 -14.79 14.13
N GLU A 409 -12.69 -15.44 13.07
CA GLU A 409 -11.87 -16.29 12.21
C GLU A 409 -10.89 -15.47 11.35
N TRP A 410 -11.42 -14.43 10.70
CA TRP A 410 -10.66 -13.48 9.91
C TRP A 410 -10.67 -12.12 10.58
N VAL A 411 -9.54 -11.44 10.52
CA VAL A 411 -9.39 -10.08 11.02
C VAL A 411 -8.90 -9.21 9.88
N ALA A 412 -9.74 -8.31 9.41
CA ALA A 412 -9.40 -7.33 8.40
C ALA A 412 -9.10 -5.99 9.07
N THR A 413 -7.88 -5.50 8.88
CA THR A 413 -7.44 -4.19 9.34
C THR A 413 -7.33 -3.25 8.15
N TYR A 414 -8.15 -2.21 8.16
CA TYR A 414 -8.17 -1.15 7.17
C TYR A 414 -7.63 0.14 7.80
N ASP A 415 -6.33 0.37 7.60
CA ASP A 415 -5.52 1.34 8.34
C ASP A 415 -4.31 1.79 7.49
N ASP A 416 -3.76 2.96 7.75
CA ASP A 416 -2.64 3.54 6.99
C ASP A 416 -1.25 3.29 7.60
N LEU A 417 -1.17 2.83 8.85
CA LEU A 417 0.11 2.55 9.53
C LEU A 417 0.48 1.07 9.56
N LEU A 418 -0.49 0.16 9.64
CA LEU A 418 -0.22 -1.27 9.82
C LEU A 418 0.33 -1.91 8.54
N ASP A 419 1.33 -2.77 8.70
CA ASP A 419 1.94 -3.55 7.62
C ASP A 419 1.94 -5.07 7.87
N LYS A 420 2.04 -5.87 6.80
CA LYS A 420 2.15 -7.33 6.83
C LYS A 420 3.28 -7.80 7.76
N ARG A 421 4.45 -7.16 7.70
CA ARG A 421 5.66 -7.57 8.46
C ARG A 421 5.46 -7.50 9.97
N GLN A 422 4.69 -6.51 10.40
CA GLN A 422 4.43 -6.21 11.80
C GLN A 422 3.57 -7.27 12.47
N LEU A 423 2.53 -7.71 11.76
CA LEU A 423 1.69 -8.84 12.19
C LEU A 423 2.48 -10.15 12.19
N MET A 424 3.29 -10.39 11.14
CA MET A 424 4.13 -11.59 11.07
C MET A 424 5.14 -11.67 12.22
N ALA A 425 5.73 -10.55 12.64
CA ALA A 425 6.65 -10.49 13.78
C ALA A 425 5.96 -10.85 15.13
N GLN A 426 4.64 -10.68 15.23
CA GLN A 426 3.84 -11.12 16.38
C GLN A 426 3.32 -12.57 16.25
N GLY A 427 3.76 -13.30 15.22
CA GLY A 427 3.30 -14.67 14.94
C GLY A 427 1.87 -14.74 14.37
N ILE A 428 1.30 -13.62 13.93
CA ILE A 428 0.00 -13.56 13.29
C ILE A 428 0.18 -13.88 11.80
N LYS A 429 -0.56 -14.86 11.28
CA LYS A 429 -0.50 -15.23 9.86
C LYS A 429 -1.28 -14.21 9.03
N VAL A 430 -0.59 -13.53 8.13
CA VAL A 430 -1.22 -12.62 7.16
C VAL A 430 -1.68 -13.45 5.97
N ILE A 431 -2.99 -13.46 5.74
CA ILE A 431 -3.62 -14.13 4.60
C ILE A 431 -3.41 -13.27 3.37
N ARG A 432 -3.79 -12.00 3.43
CA ARG A 432 -3.76 -11.12 2.27
C ARG A 432 -3.34 -9.71 2.68
N TYR A 433 -2.59 -9.08 1.80
CA TYR A 433 -2.20 -7.68 1.92
C TYR A 433 -2.53 -7.02 0.59
N ARG A 434 -3.46 -6.06 0.60
CA ARG A 434 -3.83 -5.30 -0.59
C ARG A 434 -3.54 -3.83 -0.36
N ARG A 435 -2.86 -3.25 -1.34
CA ARG A 435 -2.59 -1.82 -1.43
C ARG A 435 -3.29 -1.27 -2.66
N GLU A 436 -4.29 -0.41 -2.44
CA GLU A 436 -5.03 0.19 -3.56
C GLU A 436 -4.29 1.37 -4.17
N ARG A 437 -3.51 2.12 -3.38
CA ARG A 437 -2.84 3.36 -3.82
C ARG A 437 -1.47 3.57 -3.15
N THR A 438 -0.66 4.42 -3.77
CA THR A 438 0.63 4.89 -3.20
C THR A 438 0.43 5.59 -1.85
N HIS A 439 -0.64 6.40 -1.74
CA HIS A 439 -1.09 7.03 -0.50
C HIS A 439 -2.50 6.52 -0.15
N GLY A 440 -2.71 6.11 1.10
CA GLY A 440 -4.04 5.75 1.63
C GLY A 440 -3.97 4.64 2.66
N ARG A 441 -5.14 4.09 3.00
CA ARG A 441 -5.26 2.93 3.89
C ARG A 441 -4.92 1.64 3.15
N ASN A 442 -4.24 0.75 3.83
CA ASN A 442 -3.97 -0.60 3.37
C ASN A 442 -5.03 -1.55 3.94
N MET A 443 -5.32 -2.63 3.21
CA MET A 443 -6.15 -3.72 3.70
C MET A 443 -5.27 -4.91 4.05
N VAL A 444 -5.21 -5.25 5.33
CA VAL A 444 -4.49 -6.43 5.81
C VAL A 444 -5.48 -7.42 6.40
N VAL A 445 -5.60 -8.60 5.78
CA VAL A 445 -6.43 -9.69 6.26
C VAL A 445 -5.53 -10.72 6.93
N SER A 446 -5.74 -10.95 8.22
CA SER A 446 -4.99 -11.89 9.03
C SER A 446 -5.89 -12.95 9.66
N SER A 447 -5.30 -14.09 10.02
CA SER A 447 -6.01 -15.13 10.75
C SER A 447 -5.04 -15.92 11.63
N THR A 448 -5.57 -16.46 12.73
CA THR A 448 -4.89 -17.43 13.59
C THR A 448 -5.40 -18.86 13.34
N SER A 449 -6.19 -19.10 12.28
CA SER A 449 -6.73 -20.43 11.95
C SER A 449 -5.63 -21.48 11.84
N ASP A 450 -5.91 -22.62 12.46
CA ASP A 450 -5.07 -23.81 12.43
C ASP A 450 -5.26 -24.54 11.09
N LEU A 451 -4.22 -24.51 10.25
CA LEU A 451 -4.22 -25.12 8.91
C LEU A 451 -3.91 -26.63 8.97
N ARG A 452 -4.46 -27.35 9.95
CA ARG A 452 -4.08 -28.77 10.23
C ARG A 452 -4.28 -29.70 9.03
N VAL A 453 -5.23 -29.38 8.15
CA VAL A 453 -5.54 -30.16 6.95
C VAL A 453 -4.51 -29.95 5.84
N LEU A 454 -3.86 -28.78 5.79
CA LEU A 454 -2.96 -28.41 4.69
C LEU A 454 -1.72 -29.32 4.59
N PRO A 455 -0.96 -29.61 5.67
CA PRO A 455 0.15 -30.56 5.62
C PRO A 455 -0.26 -31.92 5.05
N VAL A 456 -1.44 -32.42 5.41
CA VAL A 456 -1.97 -33.69 4.93
C VAL A 456 -2.24 -33.65 3.42
N LEU A 457 -2.82 -32.55 2.92
CA LEU A 457 -3.10 -32.36 1.50
C LEU A 457 -1.82 -32.24 0.66
N VAL A 458 -0.85 -31.45 1.12
CA VAL A 458 0.46 -31.30 0.44
C VAL A 458 1.19 -32.65 0.44
N ARG A 459 1.25 -33.34 1.58
CA ARG A 459 1.85 -34.68 1.69
C ARG A 459 1.19 -35.66 0.71
N ARG A 460 -0.15 -35.68 0.63
CA ARG A 460 -0.88 -36.55 -0.30
C ARG A 460 -0.49 -36.31 -1.76
N ARG A 461 -0.22 -35.05 -2.16
CA ARG A 461 0.25 -34.73 -3.51
C ARG A 461 1.70 -35.19 -3.74
N LEU A 462 2.56 -35.04 -2.74
CA LEU A 462 3.94 -35.55 -2.81
C LEU A 462 3.98 -37.09 -2.89
N ASP A 463 3.11 -37.79 -2.16
CA ASP A 463 2.99 -39.25 -2.19
C ASP A 463 2.60 -39.77 -3.59
N GLN A 464 1.70 -39.06 -4.29
CA GLN A 464 1.28 -39.41 -5.66
C GLN A 464 2.45 -39.42 -6.66
N LEU A 465 3.51 -38.66 -6.38
CA LEU A 465 4.71 -38.63 -7.21
C LEU A 465 5.63 -39.83 -6.97
N SER A 466 5.40 -40.63 -5.92
CA SER A 466 6.17 -41.84 -5.59
C SER A 466 7.67 -41.59 -5.48
N LEU A 467 8.07 -40.55 -4.75
CA LEU A 467 9.45 -40.06 -4.67
C LEU A 467 10.46 -41.08 -4.09
N GLY A 468 9.99 -42.07 -3.33
CA GLY A 468 10.85 -43.05 -2.65
C GLY A 468 11.53 -42.49 -1.39
N LEU A 469 10.94 -41.44 -0.81
CA LEU A 469 11.34 -40.87 0.47
C LEU A 469 10.61 -41.58 1.61
N SER A 470 11.18 -41.55 2.82
CA SER A 470 10.48 -42.02 4.02
C SER A 470 9.37 -41.05 4.45
N ASP A 471 8.39 -41.54 5.20
CA ASP A 471 7.25 -40.75 5.69
C ASP A 471 7.70 -39.50 6.48
N ASP A 472 8.75 -39.62 7.29
CA ASP A 472 9.31 -38.50 8.05
C ASP A 472 9.87 -37.40 7.14
N ARG A 473 10.59 -37.79 6.08
CA ARG A 473 11.16 -36.84 5.11
C ARG A 473 10.08 -36.18 4.26
N LEU A 474 9.03 -36.92 3.89
CA LEU A 474 7.88 -36.38 3.17
C LEU A 474 7.11 -35.36 4.00
N SER A 475 6.97 -35.62 5.30
CA SER A 475 6.31 -34.71 6.24
C SER A 475 7.12 -33.42 6.42
N ALA A 476 8.44 -33.54 6.63
CA ALA A 476 9.34 -32.39 6.72
C ALA A 476 9.37 -31.56 5.42
N LEU A 477 9.35 -32.23 4.26
CA LEU A 477 9.26 -31.57 2.96
C LEU A 477 7.96 -30.79 2.79
N ALA A 478 6.82 -31.38 3.17
CA ALA A 478 5.52 -30.70 3.11
C ALA A 478 5.50 -29.46 4.02
N GLU A 479 6.03 -29.55 5.23
CA GLU A 479 6.15 -28.41 6.16
C GLU A 479 7.04 -27.30 5.58
N ARG A 480 8.18 -27.66 4.99
CA ARG A 480 9.08 -26.70 4.33
C ARG A 480 8.40 -25.99 3.16
N MET A 481 7.70 -26.74 2.29
CA MET A 481 6.97 -26.13 1.16
C MET A 481 5.87 -25.18 1.64
N ILE A 482 5.15 -25.51 2.72
CA ILE A 482 4.15 -24.62 3.33
C ILE A 482 4.81 -23.35 3.88
N ALA A 483 5.95 -23.47 4.56
CA ALA A 483 6.69 -22.33 5.07
C ALA A 483 7.16 -21.39 3.94
N ASP A 484 7.73 -21.96 2.86
CA ASP A 484 8.19 -21.20 1.70
C ASP A 484 7.04 -20.53 0.94
N ALA A 485 5.88 -21.19 0.85
CA ALA A 485 4.66 -20.59 0.30
C ALA A 485 4.13 -19.45 1.18
N THR A 486 4.23 -19.57 2.51
CA THR A 486 3.75 -18.56 3.48
C THR A 486 4.52 -17.26 3.33
N ALA A 487 5.82 -17.36 3.06
CA ALA A 487 6.66 -16.20 2.80
C ALA A 487 6.21 -15.42 1.55
N ILE A 488 5.67 -16.11 0.53
CA ILE A 488 5.13 -15.47 -0.68
C ILE A 488 3.72 -14.91 -0.39
N SER A 489 2.74 -15.78 -0.16
CA SER A 489 1.34 -15.37 0.04
C SER A 489 0.56 -16.31 0.96
N GLY A 490 -0.15 -15.73 1.93
CA GLY A 490 -1.06 -16.46 2.80
C GLY A 490 -2.39 -16.84 2.14
N ASP A 491 -2.76 -16.20 1.04
CA ASP A 491 -4.02 -16.46 0.33
C ASP A 491 -3.98 -17.81 -0.37
N VAL A 492 -2.86 -18.12 -1.04
CA VAL A 492 -2.60 -19.42 -1.68
C VAL A 492 -2.74 -20.56 -0.66
N ILE A 493 -2.22 -20.35 0.55
CA ILE A 493 -2.30 -21.30 1.66
C ILE A 493 -3.73 -21.50 2.11
N LEU A 494 -4.49 -20.41 2.24
CA LEU A 494 -5.87 -20.48 2.68
C LEU A 494 -6.76 -21.16 1.63
N ARG A 495 -6.56 -20.85 0.35
CA ARG A 495 -7.17 -21.55 -0.79
C ARG A 495 -6.84 -23.04 -0.75
N ALA A 496 -5.58 -23.40 -0.52
CA ALA A 496 -5.14 -24.79 -0.42
C ALA A 496 -5.77 -25.54 0.76
N ALA A 497 -5.88 -24.90 1.91
CA ALA A 497 -6.45 -25.51 3.11
C ALA A 497 -7.96 -25.74 3.01
N LYS A 498 -8.71 -24.82 2.37
CA LYS A 498 -10.18 -24.86 2.32
C LYS A 498 -10.73 -25.54 1.05
N ARG A 499 -10.03 -25.48 -0.10
CA ARG A 499 -10.54 -26.00 -1.39
C ARG A 499 -9.82 -27.26 -1.91
N GLY A 500 -8.73 -27.73 -1.30
CA GLY A 500 -8.05 -29.01 -1.64
C GLY A 500 -7.35 -29.08 -3.00
N VAL A 501 -7.93 -28.47 -4.04
CA VAL A 501 -7.39 -28.34 -5.40
C VAL A 501 -6.12 -27.47 -5.41
N SER A 502 -6.04 -26.47 -4.54
CA SER A 502 -4.93 -25.50 -4.50
C SER A 502 -3.65 -26.00 -3.81
N ALA A 503 -3.60 -27.25 -3.33
CA ALA A 503 -2.33 -27.82 -2.83
C ALA A 503 -1.28 -28.02 -3.94
N GLY A 504 -1.71 -28.29 -5.17
CA GLY A 504 -0.82 -28.36 -6.33
C GLY A 504 -0.30 -26.99 -6.75
N GLU A 505 -1.16 -25.97 -6.73
CA GLU A 505 -0.82 -24.55 -6.97
C GLU A 505 0.28 -24.10 -6.01
N LEU A 506 0.16 -24.42 -4.71
CA LEU A 506 1.19 -24.15 -3.71
C LEU A 506 2.54 -24.78 -4.09
N ILE A 507 2.57 -26.05 -4.49
CA ILE A 507 3.82 -26.73 -4.89
C ILE A 507 4.42 -26.06 -6.13
N GLY A 508 3.61 -25.73 -7.13
CA GLY A 508 4.07 -25.06 -8.35
C GLY A 508 4.69 -23.69 -8.05
N LEU A 509 4.04 -22.89 -7.21
CA LEU A 509 4.53 -21.57 -6.78
C LEU A 509 5.89 -21.66 -6.08
N VAL A 510 6.04 -22.60 -5.14
CA VAL A 510 7.29 -22.82 -4.38
C VAL A 510 8.43 -23.25 -5.29
N LEU A 511 8.19 -24.18 -6.21
CA LEU A 511 9.21 -24.65 -7.15
C LEU A 511 9.61 -23.55 -8.15
N SER A 512 8.65 -22.77 -8.64
CA SER A 512 8.90 -21.61 -9.51
C SER A 512 9.83 -20.59 -8.82
N ARG A 513 9.52 -20.24 -7.56
CA ARG A 513 10.38 -19.37 -6.75
C ARG A 513 11.77 -19.96 -6.56
N ALA A 514 11.88 -21.25 -6.24
CA ALA A 514 13.18 -21.89 -6.00
C ALA A 514 14.08 -21.85 -7.25
N LEU A 515 13.52 -22.08 -8.44
CA LEU A 515 14.24 -22.00 -9.72
C LEU A 515 14.77 -20.59 -9.99
N VAL A 516 13.95 -19.57 -9.78
CA VAL A 516 14.37 -18.16 -9.99
C VAL A 516 15.35 -17.70 -8.90
N ALA A 517 15.18 -18.15 -7.66
CA ALA A 517 16.11 -17.80 -6.58
C ALA A 517 17.54 -18.32 -6.86
N GLU A 518 17.67 -19.45 -7.53
CA GLU A 518 18.97 -19.98 -7.97
C GLU A 518 19.55 -19.18 -9.14
N GLU A 519 18.73 -18.70 -10.08
CA GLU A 519 19.16 -17.77 -11.15
C GLU A 519 19.69 -16.46 -10.58
N LEU A 520 19.04 -15.94 -9.53
CA LEU A 520 19.50 -14.76 -8.80
C LEU A 520 20.75 -15.05 -7.94
N LEU A 521 21.35 -16.24 -8.05
CA LEU A 521 22.55 -16.65 -7.30
C LEU A 521 22.37 -16.50 -5.78
N LYS A 522 21.15 -16.72 -5.29
CA LYS A 522 20.76 -16.52 -3.88
C LYS A 522 21.02 -15.10 -3.37
N ARG A 523 21.02 -14.10 -4.26
CA ARG A 523 21.05 -12.69 -3.89
C ARG A 523 19.77 -12.30 -3.14
N PRO A 524 19.83 -11.24 -2.33
CA PRO A 524 18.64 -10.68 -1.70
C PRO A 524 17.62 -10.30 -2.78
N ALA A 525 16.40 -10.83 -2.68
CA ALA A 525 15.33 -10.64 -3.65
C ALA A 525 13.98 -10.55 -2.93
N SER A 526 13.12 -9.67 -3.41
CA SER A 526 11.75 -9.50 -2.93
C SER A 526 10.76 -10.21 -3.84
N TRP A 527 9.74 -10.83 -3.28
CA TRP A 527 8.81 -11.73 -3.97
C TRP A 527 7.37 -11.27 -3.80
N PHE A 528 6.76 -10.82 -4.89
CA PHE A 528 5.40 -10.28 -4.89
C PHE A 528 4.46 -11.20 -5.64
N LEU A 529 3.31 -11.52 -5.05
CA LEU A 529 2.21 -12.14 -5.78
C LEU A 529 1.48 -11.03 -6.58
N LEU A 530 1.48 -11.11 -7.90
CA LEU A 530 0.96 -10.05 -8.76
C LEU A 530 -0.56 -9.86 -8.62
N ASP A 531 -1.30 -10.89 -8.22
CA ASP A 531 -2.73 -10.79 -7.91
C ASP A 531 -3.04 -9.80 -6.77
N ASP A 532 -2.13 -9.63 -5.80
CA ASP A 532 -2.28 -8.63 -4.75
C ASP A 532 -2.14 -7.19 -5.28
N TYR A 533 -1.58 -7.05 -6.47
CA TYR A 533 -1.36 -5.79 -7.19
C TYR A 533 -2.12 -5.75 -8.54
N ALA A 534 -3.14 -6.59 -8.76
CA ALA A 534 -3.87 -6.64 -10.04
C ALA A 534 -4.53 -5.30 -10.43
N GLN A 535 -5.00 -4.54 -9.44
CA GLN A 535 -5.54 -3.19 -9.66
C GLN A 535 -4.47 -2.21 -10.20
N TRP A 536 -3.22 -2.31 -9.73
CA TRP A 536 -2.09 -1.55 -10.31
C TRP A 536 -1.92 -1.89 -11.78
N LEU A 537 -1.97 -3.19 -12.09
CA LEU A 537 -1.90 -3.69 -13.45
C LEU A 537 -3.23 -3.52 -14.20
N GLY A 538 -4.20 -2.69 -13.79
CA GLY A 538 -5.47 -2.46 -14.48
C GLY A 538 -6.12 -3.73 -15.06
N GLN A 539 -6.08 -4.83 -14.32
CA GLN A 539 -6.67 -6.11 -14.67
C GLN A 539 -7.55 -6.62 -13.53
N ARG A 540 -8.42 -7.55 -13.86
CA ARG A 540 -9.09 -8.38 -12.85
C ARG A 540 -8.11 -9.44 -12.37
N GLU A 541 -8.29 -9.87 -11.12
CA GLU A 541 -7.62 -11.06 -10.55
C GLU A 541 -7.81 -12.25 -11.53
N GLU A 542 -6.82 -13.17 -11.61
CA GLU A 542 -6.77 -14.36 -12.51
C GLU A 542 -6.30 -14.12 -13.98
N GLY A 543 -6.06 -12.88 -14.40
CA GLY A 543 -5.64 -12.54 -15.78
C GLY A 543 -4.14 -12.24 -15.96
N ILE A 544 -3.33 -12.41 -14.93
CA ILE A 544 -1.92 -12.01 -14.86
C ILE A 544 -1.05 -13.18 -14.40
N ALA A 545 0.26 -13.06 -14.58
CA ALA A 545 1.21 -14.05 -14.09
C ALA A 545 1.24 -14.08 -12.55
N ASP A 546 1.66 -15.19 -11.94
CA ASP A 546 1.64 -15.35 -10.49
C ASP A 546 2.62 -14.44 -9.72
N ILE A 547 3.93 -14.48 -10.03
CA ILE A 547 4.99 -13.88 -9.18
C ILE A 547 5.78 -12.81 -9.94
N LEU A 548 6.15 -11.73 -9.26
CA LEU A 548 7.20 -10.79 -9.64
C LEU A 548 8.33 -10.85 -8.60
N ALA A 549 9.53 -11.21 -9.04
CA ALA A 549 10.75 -11.17 -8.24
C ALA A 549 11.58 -9.94 -8.61
N LEU A 550 11.97 -9.15 -7.60
CA LEU A 550 12.82 -7.97 -7.77
C LEU A 550 14.15 -8.15 -7.04
N SER A 551 15.25 -7.82 -7.71
CA SER A 551 16.61 -7.87 -7.15
C SER A 551 17.38 -6.64 -7.62
N VAL A 552 18.13 -5.99 -6.71
CA VAL A 552 18.93 -4.81 -7.04
C VAL A 552 20.41 -5.16 -7.06
N ASP A 553 21.07 -4.86 -8.16
CA ASP A 553 22.50 -5.11 -8.36
C ASP A 553 23.29 -3.82 -8.57
N PRO A 554 24.57 -3.76 -8.15
CA PRO A 554 25.46 -2.72 -8.60
C PRO A 554 25.82 -2.93 -10.08
N GLY A 555 25.62 -1.89 -10.88
CA GLY A 555 26.10 -1.79 -12.25
C GLY A 555 27.62 -1.64 -12.34
N PRO A 556 28.20 -1.74 -13.55
CA PRO A 556 29.63 -1.56 -13.79
C PRO A 556 30.18 -0.19 -13.37
N ASP A 557 29.32 0.82 -13.35
CA ASP A 557 29.58 2.20 -12.96
C ASP A 557 29.30 2.47 -11.47
N GLY A 558 28.91 1.44 -10.71
CA GLY A 558 28.54 1.55 -9.30
C GLY A 558 27.12 2.07 -9.06
N ARG A 559 26.31 2.31 -10.11
CA ARG A 559 24.91 2.74 -9.96
C ARG A 559 23.97 1.54 -9.79
N PRO A 560 22.82 1.69 -9.13
CA PRO A 560 21.87 0.60 -8.99
C PRO A 560 21.23 0.20 -10.33
N ARG A 561 21.10 -1.10 -10.57
CA ARG A 561 20.35 -1.72 -11.66
C ARG A 561 19.31 -2.69 -11.09
N LEU A 562 18.14 -2.74 -11.72
CA LEU A 562 17.04 -3.58 -11.26
C LEU A 562 16.89 -4.80 -12.16
N ARG A 563 16.80 -6.00 -11.57
CA ARG A 563 16.29 -7.19 -12.27
C ARG A 563 14.86 -7.45 -11.84
N ALA A 564 14.00 -7.67 -12.83
CA ALA A 564 12.61 -8.03 -12.66
C ALA A 564 12.34 -9.36 -13.37
N VAL A 565 11.95 -10.38 -12.61
CA VAL A 565 11.60 -11.70 -13.16
C VAL A 565 10.14 -11.99 -12.88
N VAL A 566 9.35 -12.17 -13.93
CA VAL A 566 7.94 -12.52 -13.85
C VAL A 566 7.80 -14.03 -14.05
N THR A 567 7.03 -14.71 -13.18
CA THR A 567 6.79 -16.15 -13.35
C THR A 567 5.32 -16.51 -13.26
N GLU A 568 4.89 -17.43 -14.11
CA GLU A 568 3.61 -18.14 -14.03
C GLU A 568 3.86 -19.61 -13.74
N ALA A 569 3.13 -20.21 -12.81
CA ALA A 569 3.32 -21.60 -12.39
C ALA A 569 2.01 -22.41 -12.45
N LYS A 570 2.02 -23.52 -13.20
CA LYS A 570 0.90 -24.47 -13.26
C LYS A 570 1.32 -25.85 -12.78
N TYR A 571 0.53 -26.44 -11.89
CA TYR A 571 0.67 -27.83 -11.44
C TYR A 571 -0.53 -28.64 -11.94
N VAL A 572 -0.32 -29.53 -12.91
CA VAL A 572 -1.41 -30.17 -13.66
C VAL A 572 -1.21 -31.67 -13.88
N GLU A 573 -2.33 -32.39 -14.00
CA GLU A 573 -2.32 -33.76 -14.49
C GLU A 573 -2.00 -33.81 -15.99
N ALA A 574 -1.50 -34.95 -16.49
CA ALA A 574 -1.07 -35.09 -17.89
C ALA A 574 -2.17 -34.76 -18.91
N SER A 575 -3.44 -35.04 -18.59
CA SER A 575 -4.59 -34.71 -19.43
C SER A 575 -4.82 -33.21 -19.62
N GLY A 576 -4.39 -32.39 -18.65
CA GLY A 576 -4.53 -30.92 -18.68
C GLY A 576 -3.36 -30.18 -19.31
N LEU A 577 -2.29 -30.89 -19.72
CA LEU A 577 -1.04 -30.28 -20.17
C LEU A 577 -1.23 -29.32 -21.36
N ALA A 578 -2.01 -29.72 -22.37
CA ALA A 578 -2.21 -28.92 -23.58
C ALA A 578 -2.96 -27.60 -23.32
N GLU A 579 -3.86 -27.59 -22.34
CA GLU A 579 -4.56 -26.38 -21.90
C GLU A 579 -3.64 -25.50 -21.05
N ALA A 580 -2.94 -26.11 -20.09
CA ALA A 580 -1.97 -25.41 -19.24
C ALA A 580 -0.86 -24.72 -20.05
N LYS A 581 -0.30 -25.40 -21.07
CA LYS A 581 0.71 -24.82 -21.98
C LYS A 581 0.22 -23.53 -22.62
N ARG A 582 -1.00 -23.55 -23.18
CA ARG A 582 -1.59 -22.38 -23.85
C ARG A 582 -1.88 -21.26 -22.87
N HIS A 583 -2.56 -21.56 -21.76
CA HIS A 583 -3.01 -20.56 -20.80
C HIS A 583 -1.83 -19.89 -20.09
N SER A 584 -0.88 -20.68 -19.59
CA SER A 584 0.31 -20.21 -18.88
C SER A 584 1.20 -19.32 -19.76
N SER A 585 1.43 -19.74 -21.02
CA SER A 585 2.17 -18.92 -22.00
C SER A 585 1.43 -17.62 -22.31
N GLN A 586 0.11 -17.68 -22.47
CA GLN A 586 -0.70 -16.50 -22.76
C GLN A 586 -0.70 -15.49 -21.59
N GLN A 587 -0.89 -15.95 -20.35
CA GLN A 587 -0.88 -15.10 -19.15
C GLN A 587 0.48 -14.43 -18.96
N LEU A 588 1.57 -15.19 -19.07
CA LEU A 588 2.92 -14.63 -18.97
C LEU A 588 3.17 -13.59 -20.06
N ARG A 589 2.86 -13.92 -21.32
CA ARG A 589 3.04 -12.99 -22.45
C ARG A 589 2.27 -11.70 -22.26
N GLN A 590 1.01 -11.77 -21.85
CA GLN A 590 0.18 -10.58 -21.60
C GLN A 590 0.75 -9.72 -20.48
N THR A 591 1.20 -10.34 -19.40
CA THR A 591 1.80 -9.64 -18.26
C THR A 591 3.11 -8.96 -18.64
N MET A 592 4.01 -9.71 -19.29
CA MET A 592 5.32 -9.20 -19.75
C MET A 592 5.16 -8.04 -20.73
N ARG A 593 4.32 -8.18 -21.77
CA ARG A 593 4.05 -7.09 -22.72
C ARG A 593 3.55 -5.84 -22.03
N ARG A 594 2.63 -6.00 -21.08
CA ARG A 594 2.07 -4.84 -20.38
C ARG A 594 3.15 -4.04 -19.64
N ILE A 595 4.09 -4.74 -19.00
CA ILE A 595 5.22 -4.14 -18.29
C ILE A 595 6.23 -3.58 -19.31
N GLU A 596 6.59 -4.33 -20.35
CA GLU A 596 7.51 -3.89 -21.41
C GLU A 596 7.02 -2.63 -22.11
N ASP A 597 5.76 -2.59 -22.53
CA ASP A 597 5.15 -1.44 -23.18
C ASP A 597 5.15 -0.23 -22.23
N ALA A 598 4.82 -0.45 -20.95
CA ALA A 598 4.72 0.62 -19.95
C ALA A 598 6.07 1.26 -19.61
N LEU A 599 7.14 0.45 -19.56
CA LEU A 599 8.47 0.89 -19.15
C LEU A 599 9.35 1.30 -20.34
N PHE A 600 9.23 0.62 -21.48
CA PHE A 600 10.17 0.75 -22.59
C PHE A 600 9.52 1.00 -23.96
N GLY A 601 8.20 1.27 -24.01
CA GLY A 601 7.50 1.56 -25.25
C GLY A 601 8.01 2.83 -25.95
N ASP A 602 8.03 2.83 -27.28
CA ASP A 602 8.41 3.97 -28.12
C ASP A 602 7.32 4.19 -29.19
N PRO A 603 6.61 5.34 -29.21
CA PRO A 603 6.76 6.48 -28.30
C PRO A 603 6.36 6.14 -26.86
N GLY A 604 7.01 6.80 -25.90
CA GLY A 604 6.78 6.62 -24.47
C GLY A 604 5.31 6.76 -24.09
N ARG A 605 4.81 5.83 -23.28
CA ARG A 605 3.42 5.85 -22.79
C ARG A 605 3.19 6.96 -21.77
N LEU A 606 2.00 7.55 -21.81
CA LEU A 606 1.60 8.61 -20.86
C LEU A 606 1.57 8.15 -19.40
N ASP A 607 1.37 6.86 -19.14
CA ASP A 607 1.33 6.30 -17.79
C ASP A 607 2.70 5.83 -17.26
N ARG A 608 3.80 6.00 -18.02
CA ARG A 608 5.15 5.52 -17.65
C ARG A 608 5.57 5.95 -16.24
N ASP A 609 5.44 7.24 -15.91
CA ASP A 609 5.89 7.77 -14.62
C ASP A 609 5.06 7.23 -13.45
N LEU A 610 3.78 6.88 -13.69
CA LEU A 610 2.94 6.17 -12.72
C LEU A 610 3.45 4.74 -12.49
N TRP A 611 3.84 4.05 -13.55
CA TRP A 611 4.43 2.71 -13.45
C TRP A 611 5.74 2.71 -12.67
N LEU A 612 6.65 3.63 -12.99
CA LEU A 612 7.92 3.79 -12.26
C LEU A 612 7.68 4.13 -10.78
N SER A 613 6.70 5.00 -10.51
CA SER A 613 6.31 5.35 -9.15
C SER A 613 5.82 4.15 -8.34
N ARG A 614 4.96 3.33 -8.94
CA ARG A 614 4.42 2.12 -8.29
C ARG A 614 5.49 1.04 -8.11
N LEU A 615 6.35 0.83 -9.10
CA LEU A 615 7.47 -0.11 -9.00
C LEU A 615 8.43 0.29 -7.87
N ALA A 616 8.71 1.58 -7.70
CA ALA A 616 9.50 2.09 -6.59
C ALA A 616 8.81 1.93 -5.23
N ASP A 617 7.48 1.94 -5.16
CA ASP A 617 6.74 1.76 -3.90
C ASP A 617 6.59 0.30 -3.48
N ILE A 618 6.50 -0.64 -4.44
CA ILE A 618 6.45 -2.08 -4.16
C ILE A 618 7.70 -2.54 -3.39
N LEU A 619 8.87 -1.94 -3.66
CA LEU A 619 10.11 -2.21 -2.92
C LEU A 619 10.05 -1.87 -1.42
N LEU A 620 9.06 -1.08 -0.96
CA LEU A 620 8.86 -0.81 0.48
C LEU A 620 8.20 -1.97 1.22
N ASP A 621 7.36 -2.75 0.53
CA ASP A 621 6.58 -3.82 1.15
C ASP A 621 7.50 -4.98 1.56
N GLU A 622 8.53 -5.25 0.74
CA GLU A 622 9.60 -6.18 1.06
C GLU A 622 10.95 -5.57 0.63
N PRO A 623 11.75 -4.97 1.53
CA PRO A 623 13.03 -4.34 1.19
C PRO A 623 14.17 -5.36 1.04
N SER A 624 13.87 -6.66 1.11
CA SER A 624 14.85 -7.75 1.03
C SER A 624 15.54 -7.86 -0.34
N ALA A 625 15.11 -7.10 -1.36
CA ALA A 625 15.78 -6.98 -2.66
C ALA A 625 17.10 -6.19 -2.63
N LEU A 626 17.37 -5.47 -1.54
CA LEU A 626 18.53 -4.58 -1.46
C LEU A 626 19.79 -5.31 -1.01
N THR A 627 20.89 -5.00 -1.67
CA THR A 627 22.23 -5.30 -1.18
C THR A 627 22.69 -4.18 -0.23
N ALA A 628 23.62 -4.48 0.68
CA ALA A 628 24.13 -3.51 1.66
C ALA A 628 24.80 -2.26 1.03
N SER A 629 25.03 -2.26 -0.28
CA SER A 629 25.73 -1.22 -1.03
C SER A 629 24.85 0.01 -1.35
N PHE A 630 23.53 -0.12 -1.35
CA PHE A 630 22.61 0.96 -1.74
C PHE A 630 21.59 1.26 -0.66
N SER A 631 21.25 2.55 -0.51
CA SER A 631 20.10 2.91 0.32
C SER A 631 18.79 2.64 -0.44
N LEU A 632 17.74 2.24 0.27
CA LEU A 632 16.41 2.04 -0.33
C LEU A 632 15.90 3.30 -1.01
N GLU A 633 16.15 4.47 -0.44
CA GLU A 633 15.72 5.75 -0.99
C GLU A 633 16.43 6.09 -2.29
N GLU A 634 17.74 5.84 -2.40
CA GLU A 634 18.51 6.04 -3.62
C GLU A 634 17.96 5.20 -4.78
N VAL A 635 17.71 3.90 -4.56
CA VAL A 635 17.17 3.01 -5.59
C VAL A 635 15.76 3.45 -6.00
N ARG A 636 14.90 3.76 -5.03
CA ARG A 636 13.52 4.21 -5.31
C ARG A 636 13.49 5.50 -6.11
N ASN A 637 14.36 6.46 -5.78
CA ASN A 637 14.48 7.72 -6.51
C ASN A 637 14.98 7.47 -7.94
N GLY A 638 15.98 6.60 -8.09
CA GLY A 638 16.51 6.25 -9.41
C GLY A 638 15.49 5.57 -10.31
N ILE A 639 14.63 4.69 -9.76
CA ILE A 639 13.52 4.08 -10.51
C ILE A 639 12.51 5.15 -10.93
N ARG A 640 12.09 6.02 -10.00
CA ARG A 640 11.10 7.09 -10.26
C ARG A 640 11.54 8.05 -11.35
N ASN A 641 12.83 8.40 -11.36
CA ASN A 641 13.41 9.31 -12.33
C ASN A 641 13.78 8.62 -13.65
N GLY A 642 13.55 7.31 -13.79
CA GLY A 642 13.92 6.54 -14.98
C GLY A 642 15.43 6.38 -15.18
N THR A 643 16.25 6.60 -14.16
CA THR A 643 17.72 6.51 -14.26
C THR A 643 18.28 5.13 -13.94
N VAL A 644 17.46 4.25 -13.36
CA VAL A 644 17.82 2.85 -13.08
C VAL A 644 17.48 1.99 -14.29
N GLU A 645 18.49 1.31 -14.83
CA GLU A 645 18.28 0.35 -15.91
C GLU A 645 17.60 -0.93 -15.37
N ILE A 646 16.68 -1.50 -16.16
CA ILE A 646 15.85 -2.63 -15.77
C ILE A 646 16.10 -3.80 -16.73
N ASP A 647 16.41 -4.98 -16.19
CA ASP A 647 16.46 -6.27 -16.89
C ASP A 647 15.16 -7.03 -16.60
N LEU A 648 14.28 -7.16 -17.60
CA LEU A 648 12.98 -7.82 -17.48
C LEU A 648 12.98 -9.18 -18.19
N LYS A 649 12.51 -10.23 -17.50
CA LYS A 649 12.42 -11.60 -18.03
C LYS A 649 11.15 -12.32 -17.54
N GLY A 650 10.67 -13.27 -18.33
CA GLY A 650 9.49 -14.08 -18.00
C GLY A 650 9.75 -15.59 -18.00
N TYR A 651 9.13 -16.32 -17.07
CA TYR A 651 9.13 -17.79 -17.05
C TYR A 651 7.73 -18.37 -16.88
N SER A 652 7.39 -19.37 -17.69
CA SER A 652 6.15 -20.13 -17.56
C SER A 652 6.52 -21.56 -17.15
N HIS A 653 6.40 -21.89 -15.87
CA HIS A 653 6.74 -23.21 -15.34
C HIS A 653 5.50 -24.12 -15.30
N ILE A 654 5.58 -25.28 -15.95
CA ILE A 654 4.51 -26.28 -15.95
C ILE A 654 5.02 -27.57 -15.34
N PHE A 655 4.40 -27.99 -14.24
CA PHE A 655 4.76 -29.18 -13.48
C PHE A 655 3.69 -30.27 -13.68
N VAL A 656 4.06 -31.38 -14.31
CA VAL A 656 3.12 -32.47 -14.62
C VAL A 656 3.13 -33.54 -13.52
N SER A 657 2.00 -33.72 -12.82
CA SER A 657 1.84 -34.69 -11.73
C SER A 657 1.36 -36.07 -12.17
N GLY A 658 0.57 -36.10 -13.25
CA GLY A 658 -0.17 -37.28 -13.69
C GLY A 658 0.65 -38.30 -14.48
N PRO A 659 0.13 -39.53 -14.66
CA PRO A 659 0.79 -40.53 -15.48
C PRO A 659 0.68 -40.17 -16.97
N ALA A 660 1.79 -40.20 -17.69
CA ALA A 660 1.79 -40.38 -19.14
C ALA A 660 2.89 -41.40 -19.50
N ASP A 661 2.53 -42.31 -20.41
CA ASP A 661 3.29 -43.49 -20.79
C ASP A 661 4.73 -43.17 -21.23
N GLY A 662 5.68 -43.92 -20.66
CA GLY A 662 6.95 -44.28 -21.27
C GLY A 662 7.79 -43.16 -21.89
N GLY A 663 8.64 -42.51 -21.07
CA GLY A 663 9.80 -41.79 -21.58
C GLY A 663 10.60 -41.14 -20.45
N GLY A 664 11.87 -41.50 -20.28
CA GLY A 664 12.77 -40.93 -19.27
C GLY A 664 13.22 -39.47 -19.55
N SER A 665 12.43 -38.69 -20.30
CA SER A 665 12.70 -37.28 -20.55
C SER A 665 12.38 -36.46 -19.30
N LEU A 666 13.25 -35.51 -18.95
CA LEU A 666 13.03 -34.57 -17.85
C LEU A 666 11.99 -33.49 -18.20
N GLY A 667 11.80 -33.21 -19.48
CA GLY A 667 10.90 -32.14 -19.90
C GLY A 667 11.26 -31.56 -21.26
N ASP A 668 10.77 -30.35 -21.50
CA ASP A 668 10.98 -29.59 -22.74
C ASP A 668 11.00 -28.07 -22.46
N GLN A 669 11.48 -27.30 -23.43
CA GLN A 669 11.50 -25.84 -23.39
C GLN A 669 10.95 -25.23 -24.68
N ASP A 670 9.99 -24.32 -24.53
CA ASP A 670 9.37 -23.57 -25.62
C ASP A 670 9.59 -22.06 -25.42
N GLU A 671 9.76 -21.31 -26.51
CA GLU A 671 9.82 -19.86 -26.47
C GLU A 671 8.43 -19.26 -26.25
N VAL A 672 8.33 -18.24 -25.41
CA VAL A 672 7.11 -17.45 -25.31
C VAL A 672 7.21 -16.32 -26.32
N THR A 673 6.44 -16.43 -27.39
CA THR A 673 6.51 -15.51 -28.53
C THR A 673 6.31 -14.06 -28.10
N GLU A 674 7.05 -13.15 -28.75
CA GLU A 674 6.87 -11.69 -28.68
C GLU A 674 7.30 -11.02 -27.36
N VAL A 675 7.87 -11.77 -26.42
CA VAL A 675 8.42 -11.26 -25.16
C VAL A 675 9.72 -11.99 -24.84
N ARG A 676 10.53 -11.43 -23.94
CA ARG A 676 11.71 -12.14 -23.42
C ARG A 676 11.31 -13.17 -22.37
N GLY A 677 10.75 -14.29 -22.82
CA GLY A 677 10.23 -15.34 -21.94
C GLY A 677 10.45 -16.78 -22.41
N LEU A 678 10.48 -17.70 -21.44
CA LEU A 678 10.68 -19.13 -21.66
C LEU A 678 9.60 -19.95 -20.96
N GLN A 679 8.98 -20.89 -21.66
CA GLN A 679 8.10 -21.90 -21.08
C GLN A 679 8.89 -23.18 -20.81
N GLU A 680 8.93 -23.60 -19.56
CA GLU A 680 9.63 -24.79 -19.10
C GLU A 680 8.60 -25.83 -18.64
N ILE A 681 8.60 -26.99 -19.29
CA ILE A 681 7.66 -28.07 -18.99
C ILE A 681 8.42 -29.21 -18.34
N TYR A 682 8.14 -29.45 -17.07
CA TYR A 682 8.70 -30.57 -16.32
C TYR A 682 7.75 -31.76 -16.42
N THR A 683 8.22 -32.86 -17.05
CA THR A 683 7.47 -34.12 -17.03
C THR A 683 7.37 -34.65 -15.59
N ARG A 684 6.60 -35.71 -15.37
CA ARG A 684 6.53 -36.35 -14.05
C ARG A 684 7.91 -36.77 -13.51
N GLU A 685 8.81 -37.25 -14.37
CA GLU A 685 10.16 -37.63 -13.94
C GLU A 685 11.03 -36.40 -13.67
N GLY A 686 10.97 -35.36 -14.51
CA GLY A 686 11.63 -34.08 -14.22
C GLY A 686 11.17 -33.45 -12.91
N LEU A 687 9.86 -33.44 -12.66
CA LEU A 687 9.26 -32.95 -11.42
C LEU A 687 9.73 -33.77 -10.19
N ARG A 688 9.80 -35.10 -10.31
CA ARG A 688 10.33 -35.97 -9.25
C ARG A 688 11.77 -35.63 -8.91
N GLN A 689 12.63 -35.45 -9.92
CA GLN A 689 14.03 -35.08 -9.69
C GLN A 689 14.15 -33.68 -9.09
N LEU A 690 13.35 -32.72 -9.57
CA LEU A 690 13.34 -31.35 -9.08
C LEU A 690 12.94 -31.29 -7.60
N ILE A 691 11.89 -32.01 -7.20
CA ILE A 691 11.46 -32.07 -5.81
C ILE A 691 12.50 -32.75 -4.92
N LYS A 692 13.17 -33.81 -5.40
CA LYS A 692 14.26 -34.47 -4.67
C LYS A 692 15.45 -33.53 -4.45
N ALA A 693 15.86 -32.81 -5.48
CA ALA A 693 16.94 -31.83 -5.38
C ALA A 693 16.56 -30.70 -4.41
N TYR A 694 15.33 -30.19 -4.51
CA TYR A 694 14.81 -29.18 -3.59
C TYR A 694 14.80 -29.68 -2.12
N GLU A 695 14.31 -30.90 -1.88
CA GLU A 695 14.31 -31.52 -0.54
C GLU A 695 15.73 -31.67 0.02
N ALA A 696 16.67 -32.17 -0.79
CA ALA A 696 18.07 -32.33 -0.42
C ALA A 696 18.86 -31.01 -0.36
N SER A 697 18.25 -29.89 -0.77
CA SER A 697 18.92 -28.59 -0.95
C SER A 697 20.10 -28.64 -1.94
N GLU A 698 19.99 -29.52 -2.94
CA GLU A 698 20.91 -29.64 -4.06
C GLU A 698 20.57 -28.61 -5.16
N PRO A 699 21.52 -28.27 -6.05
CA PRO A 699 21.28 -27.34 -7.16
C PRO A 699 20.17 -27.83 -8.09
N LEU A 700 19.24 -26.93 -8.45
CA LEU A 700 18.14 -27.19 -9.38
C LEU A 700 18.55 -26.90 -10.83
N MET A 701 19.58 -26.06 -11.05
CA MET A 701 20.05 -25.68 -12.39
C MET A 701 20.46 -26.84 -13.30
N PRO A 702 21.06 -27.95 -12.82
CA PRO A 702 21.34 -29.10 -13.67
C PRO A 702 20.08 -29.71 -14.28
N ILE A 703 18.99 -29.78 -13.51
CA ILE A 703 17.69 -30.31 -13.97
C ILE A 703 17.05 -29.33 -14.96
N ARG A 704 17.04 -28.04 -14.62
CA ARG A 704 16.55 -26.96 -15.49
C ARG A 704 17.29 -26.91 -16.83
N SER A 705 18.61 -27.08 -16.82
CA SER A 705 19.46 -27.09 -18.02
C SER A 705 19.20 -28.31 -18.90
N ALA A 706 18.78 -29.43 -18.34
CA ALA A 706 18.53 -30.64 -19.09
C ALA A 706 17.20 -30.63 -19.88
N LEU A 707 16.38 -29.59 -19.73
CA LEU A 707 15.11 -29.44 -20.44
C LEU A 707 15.26 -29.03 -21.92
N GLY A 708 16.37 -28.42 -22.29
CA GLY A 708 16.61 -27.89 -23.64
C GLY A 708 17.91 -27.10 -23.74
N ASP A 709 18.19 -26.45 -24.87
CA ASP A 709 19.44 -25.69 -25.09
C ASP A 709 19.32 -24.19 -24.73
N ARG A 710 18.11 -23.70 -24.45
CA ARG A 710 17.87 -22.27 -24.18
C ARG A 710 18.30 -21.92 -22.75
N ARG A 711 19.07 -20.84 -22.59
CA ARG A 711 19.68 -20.39 -21.32
C ARG A 711 19.37 -18.93 -21.02
N LEU A 712 18.08 -18.60 -20.89
CA LEU A 712 17.67 -17.21 -20.63
C LEU A 712 18.26 -16.65 -19.32
N TRP A 713 18.50 -17.52 -18.33
CA TRP A 713 19.10 -17.16 -17.04
C TRP A 713 20.59 -16.75 -17.12
N GLU A 714 21.29 -17.10 -18.19
CA GLU A 714 22.72 -16.75 -18.38
C GLU A 714 22.91 -15.37 -19.02
N THR A 715 21.86 -14.80 -19.63
CA THR A 715 21.92 -13.49 -20.31
C THR A 715 21.25 -12.42 -19.46
N SER A 716 21.76 -11.18 -19.49
CA SER A 716 21.10 -10.02 -18.85
C SER A 716 21.04 -8.89 -19.87
N GLU A 717 19.90 -8.24 -20.00
CA GLU A 717 19.66 -7.15 -20.95
C GLU A 717 19.03 -5.99 -20.19
N PHE A 718 19.90 -5.09 -19.72
CA PHE A 718 19.48 -3.90 -18.99
C PHE A 718 19.09 -2.81 -19.98
N ARG A 719 17.87 -2.27 -19.82
CA ARG A 719 17.34 -1.19 -20.64
C ARG A 719 16.97 0.00 -19.76
N ALA A 720 17.26 1.21 -20.22
CA ALA A 720 16.70 2.40 -19.61
C ALA A 720 15.20 2.49 -19.94
N PRO A 721 14.35 2.91 -18.99
CA PRO A 721 12.99 3.30 -19.29
C PRO A 721 12.94 4.33 -20.44
N ALA A 722 11.96 4.20 -21.33
CA ALA A 722 11.77 5.07 -22.50
C ALA A 722 11.51 6.52 -22.10
#